data_AF-A0A6F9DJS9-F1
#
_entry.id   AF-A0A6F9DJS9-F1
#
_cell.length_a   1.000
_cell.length_b   1.000
_cell.length_c   1.000
_cell.angle_alpha   90.00
_cell.angle_beta   90.00
_cell.angle_gamma   90.00
#
_symmetry.space_group_name_H-M   'P 1'
#
loop_
_entity.id
_entity.type
_entity.pdbx_description
1 polymer ?
#
loop_
_entity_poly.entity_id
_entity_poly.type
_entity_poly.pdbx_seq_one_letter_code
_entity_poly.pdbx_strand_id
1 'polypeptide(L)'
;MSFRKPNTPFYLVVGLLISAADSTTGQLGGEIIARALEDINAHSSNITTNVANFHQYDFDDFVEPVTTIQNGRFDMYTEGNQIKFWDDDPSQTTVVEYGETYRAQNYILSSVITYPFTALWWIDEQPINKESNIEVFSLVASSIDASFSSVNGSVEHDGYTLEYTTSQMFGSYSPSICQVFYIIENPVKWNSTVPQEVMLDTPGRPEYSFANTFYAIGDYGKIILGYSLLSKFESGGNGTEVTAQEVESVMSEMIRIIAISDSPNRPVPPPPQEPYRPEQELMVEMLMEDIENIADNITAGVPLWFPYKYDTNDSVIEDGGSDIYDFGNRIRFKKNRDLFKRAKYNQVYYYEDYQFYTRAIHPFVALMWIENQNASEATFTLQVDGNVGADQEGGILRYSSKNLTSGPFQVAYEVYHIHSADDPSVVEVYFTVGSTQVWNSIDSDSLEVISFTDETDEIVNSVRVIGRPQRFLLGYMLLSREGGRIITELQVRSALTTLTRGLGQFDSVVVDKEPENGENEPVDPVNPVNPLDPVDLTNGDIDDTPLIRFMNALATTSDVITQRHVYEWYEYIYDDTQAPVDSIINGGRDMFDVGNQISFIDDQDFVGLAEYDKYYRMQNFEALTRTTQPFFGLMWIRNPSAQNGSYEITVESTLGGNLSGMTSSYEGKVRQNGFGCDYKTFQVFNAQPRPSFCEVFFVIESRRHWNSVVGDTIERIFDFPDGFVMNTLRYTGSPQRVLMGCMLLSRMDGLPILESRIKYSLRSILSALEPPKTTNIDRRNVVISAPNSSLVEVKDDEAFLPNCTVKEVTQSLWKCEVIFRQPVPYSGPQSCVSKVTEFIDCAIQQLGTCEVGDKANILDSFAFPSFNFKFLTDSLRNLTKSLAGGSEPVTAFCFHAPLRLPYPHTVADIPMCNTGVPNQLLSKLTDFLYEFVWARDENDICRAMQSLQHWFLQTARERCDLRLFSGLQLSETGRTYLGTVFAIALREIEQFPLSACGDQLN
;
A
#
# COMPACT_ATOMS: atom_id res chain seq x y z
N MET A 1 -13.12 -78.54 -6.75
CA MET A 1 -12.37 -79.79 -6.45
C MET A 1 -10.89 -79.46 -6.32
N SER A 2 -10.15 -80.11 -5.40
CA SER A 2 -8.67 -80.24 -5.29
C SER A 2 -7.79 -78.99 -5.55
N PHE A 3 -7.29 -78.27 -4.53
CA PHE A 3 -6.01 -78.51 -3.79
C PHE A 3 -4.74 -78.28 -4.66
N ARG A 4 -3.72 -77.49 -4.27
CA ARG A 4 -2.98 -77.44 -2.97
C ARG A 4 -2.28 -76.06 -2.69
N LYS A 5 -2.12 -75.72 -1.40
CA LYS A 5 -1.17 -74.70 -0.81
C LYS A 5 0.24 -75.35 -0.59
N PRO A 6 1.28 -74.77 0.08
CA PRO A 6 1.41 -73.46 0.79
C PRO A 6 2.77 -72.68 0.72
N ASN A 7 2.77 -71.38 1.09
CA ASN A 7 3.59 -70.76 2.18
C ASN A 7 3.81 -69.23 2.03
N THR A 8 3.08 -68.42 2.84
CA THR A 8 3.38 -67.02 3.31
C THR A 8 3.69 -65.88 2.31
N PRO A 9 3.52 -64.58 2.68
CA PRO A 9 2.77 -63.99 3.80
C PRO A 9 1.57 -63.12 3.32
N PHE A 10 0.75 -62.63 4.25
CA PHE A 10 -0.22 -61.55 3.99
C PHE A 10 0.33 -60.23 4.55
N TYR A 11 0.58 -59.25 3.68
CA TYR A 11 0.60 -57.84 4.04
C TYR A 11 -0.20 -57.06 3.01
N LEU A 12 -1.14 -56.25 3.50
CA LEU A 12 -2.09 -55.48 2.71
C LEU A 12 -1.41 -54.21 2.19
N VAL A 13 -0.90 -54.24 0.95
CA VAL A 13 -0.53 -53.01 0.24
C VAL A 13 -1.78 -52.48 -0.44
N VAL A 14 -2.33 -51.39 0.10
CA VAL A 14 -3.39 -50.61 -0.55
C VAL A 14 -2.80 -49.96 -1.80
N GLY A 15 -3.59 -49.92 -2.88
CA GLY A 15 -3.11 -49.67 -4.23
C GLY A 15 -2.38 -48.34 -4.42
N LEU A 16 -1.15 -48.43 -4.92
CA LEU A 16 -0.32 -47.29 -5.37
C LEU A 16 0.53 -47.71 -6.58
N LEU A 17 -0.12 -48.40 -7.53
CA LEU A 17 0.47 -48.91 -8.78
C LEU A 17 -0.59 -48.94 -9.90
N ILE A 18 -0.77 -47.79 -10.56
CA ILE A 18 -1.24 -47.52 -11.93
C ILE A 18 -1.04 -46.00 -12.11
N SER A 19 -0.67 -45.53 -13.32
CA SER A 19 -0.34 -44.12 -13.62
C SER A 19 1.03 -43.59 -13.14
N ALA A 20 2.12 -44.30 -13.49
CA ALA A 20 3.49 -43.77 -13.37
C ALA A 20 4.40 -44.17 -14.56
N ALA A 21 3.80 -44.55 -15.71
CA ALA A 21 4.52 -45.13 -16.86
C ALA A 21 4.46 -44.29 -18.16
N ASP A 22 3.55 -43.32 -18.27
CA ASP A 22 3.33 -42.52 -19.50
C ASP A 22 3.68 -41.02 -19.34
N SER A 23 4.23 -40.57 -18.20
CA SER A 23 4.53 -39.14 -17.98
C SER A 23 5.88 -38.68 -18.54
N THR A 24 6.75 -39.59 -18.96
CA THR A 24 8.14 -39.29 -19.33
C THR A 24 8.33 -38.92 -20.80
N THR A 25 7.52 -39.45 -21.72
CA THR A 25 7.62 -39.12 -23.15
C THR A 25 7.15 -37.70 -23.44
N GLY A 26 6.01 -37.29 -22.85
CA GLY A 26 5.54 -35.90 -22.93
C GLY A 26 6.50 -34.88 -22.29
N GLN A 27 7.23 -35.25 -21.23
CA GLN A 27 8.27 -34.38 -20.68
C GLN A 27 9.41 -34.14 -21.68
N LEU A 28 9.91 -35.19 -22.34
CA LEU A 28 11.03 -35.08 -23.28
C LEU A 28 10.68 -34.20 -24.49
N GLY A 29 9.52 -34.39 -25.11
CA GLY A 29 9.07 -33.57 -26.24
C GLY A 29 8.93 -32.09 -25.88
N GLY A 30 8.41 -31.80 -24.68
CA GLY A 30 8.29 -30.43 -24.18
C GLY A 30 9.62 -29.76 -23.90
N GLU A 31 10.62 -30.49 -23.40
CA GLU A 31 11.98 -29.96 -23.24
C GLU A 31 12.67 -29.69 -24.58
N ILE A 32 12.49 -30.55 -25.58
CA ILE A 32 13.05 -30.35 -26.92
C ILE A 32 12.48 -29.07 -27.54
N ILE A 33 11.15 -28.87 -27.49
CA ILE A 33 10.52 -27.67 -28.05
C ILE A 33 10.89 -26.40 -27.31
N ALA A 34 10.89 -26.41 -25.97
CA ALA A 34 11.25 -25.22 -25.19
C ALA A 34 12.68 -24.75 -25.54
N ARG A 35 13.64 -25.68 -25.60
CA ARG A 35 15.03 -25.38 -25.99
C ARG A 35 15.16 -24.95 -27.45
N ALA A 36 14.39 -25.57 -28.35
CA ALA A 36 14.37 -25.20 -29.76
C ALA A 36 13.89 -23.76 -29.96
N LEU A 37 12.81 -23.35 -29.29
CA LEU A 37 12.28 -21.99 -29.35
C LEU A 37 13.19 -20.97 -28.68
N GLU A 38 13.82 -21.33 -27.55
CA GLU A 38 14.86 -20.51 -26.90
C GLU A 38 16.05 -20.29 -27.83
N ASP A 39 16.57 -21.34 -28.47
CA ASP A 39 17.66 -21.22 -29.43
C ASP A 39 17.25 -20.46 -30.70
N ILE A 40 16.02 -20.66 -31.22
CA ILE A 40 15.48 -19.92 -32.37
C ILE A 40 15.41 -18.42 -32.04
N ASN A 41 14.98 -18.06 -30.84
CA ASN A 41 15.00 -16.67 -30.36
C ASN A 41 16.44 -16.13 -30.30
N ALA A 42 17.36 -16.86 -29.69
CA ALA A 42 18.77 -16.49 -29.59
C ALA A 42 19.48 -16.33 -30.95
N HIS A 43 18.98 -17.01 -32.00
CA HIS A 43 19.51 -16.96 -33.37
C HIS A 43 18.60 -16.20 -34.36
N SER A 44 17.55 -15.52 -33.88
CA SER A 44 16.58 -14.74 -34.68
C SER A 44 17.23 -13.81 -35.71
N SER A 45 18.33 -13.14 -35.34
CA SER A 45 19.11 -12.31 -36.27
C SER A 45 19.71 -13.10 -37.43
N ASN A 46 20.21 -14.32 -37.20
CA ASN A 46 20.79 -15.15 -38.25
C ASN A 46 19.69 -15.62 -39.21
N ILE A 47 18.56 -16.07 -38.65
CA ILE A 47 17.41 -16.54 -39.42
C ILE A 47 16.88 -15.41 -40.31
N THR A 48 16.68 -14.21 -39.76
CA THR A 48 16.18 -13.05 -40.53
C THR A 48 17.16 -12.52 -41.57
N THR A 49 18.48 -12.59 -41.34
CA THR A 49 19.46 -12.20 -42.37
C THR A 49 19.46 -13.08 -43.62
N ASN A 50 18.80 -14.25 -43.59
CA ASN A 50 18.59 -15.09 -44.77
C ASN A 50 17.46 -14.60 -45.69
N VAL A 51 16.67 -13.60 -45.27
CA VAL A 51 15.65 -12.95 -46.10
C VAL A 51 16.10 -11.51 -46.40
N ALA A 52 16.32 -11.19 -47.68
CA ALA A 52 16.82 -9.87 -48.06
C ALA A 52 15.74 -8.81 -47.78
N ASN A 53 16.09 -7.78 -46.99
CA ASN A 53 15.15 -6.77 -46.48
C ASN A 53 13.97 -7.40 -45.68
N PHE A 54 14.29 -8.34 -44.77
CA PHE A 54 13.30 -8.86 -43.82
C PHE A 54 12.58 -7.72 -43.09
N HIS A 55 11.26 -7.77 -43.08
CA HIS A 55 10.42 -6.78 -42.42
C HIS A 55 9.96 -7.26 -41.06
N GLN A 56 10.26 -6.49 -40.02
CA GLN A 56 9.81 -6.76 -38.64
C GLN A 56 8.38 -6.26 -38.47
N TYR A 57 7.47 -7.17 -38.16
CA TYR A 57 6.09 -6.87 -37.79
C TYR A 57 5.98 -6.48 -36.32
N ASP A 58 5.19 -5.45 -35.98
CA ASP A 58 4.75 -5.29 -34.60
C ASP A 58 3.75 -6.40 -34.25
N PHE A 59 3.91 -6.96 -33.06
CA PHE A 59 2.89 -7.78 -32.43
C PHE A 59 1.82 -6.87 -31.83
N ASP A 60 0.57 -7.33 -31.78
CA ASP A 60 -0.49 -6.50 -31.21
C ASP A 60 -0.41 -6.53 -29.68
N ASP A 61 0.31 -5.57 -29.12
CA ASP A 61 0.43 -5.41 -27.68
C ASP A 61 -0.87 -4.93 -27.01
N PHE A 62 -1.90 -4.54 -27.78
CA PHE A 62 -3.13 -3.96 -27.22
C PHE A 62 -4.12 -5.01 -26.72
N VAL A 63 -4.12 -6.23 -27.29
CA VAL A 63 -5.00 -7.33 -26.90
C VAL A 63 -4.21 -8.41 -26.16
N GLU A 64 -4.34 -8.47 -24.83
CA GLU A 64 -3.94 -9.66 -24.07
C GLU A 64 -5.14 -10.63 -23.87
N PRO A 65 -4.95 -11.94 -24.11
CA PRO A 65 -3.71 -12.55 -24.53
C PRO A 65 -3.42 -12.30 -26.02
N VAL A 66 -2.13 -12.20 -26.38
CA VAL A 66 -1.66 -11.81 -27.72
C VAL A 66 -1.94 -12.95 -28.70
N THR A 67 -3.17 -13.00 -29.20
CA THR A 67 -3.68 -14.01 -30.14
C THR A 67 -3.62 -13.52 -31.58
N THR A 68 -3.22 -12.27 -31.80
CA THR A 68 -3.24 -11.60 -33.11
C THR A 68 -1.96 -10.81 -33.40
N ILE A 69 -1.49 -10.85 -34.65
CA ILE A 69 -0.55 -9.86 -35.18
C ILE A 69 -1.37 -8.81 -35.94
N GLN A 70 -2.02 -7.86 -35.25
CA GLN A 70 -2.99 -6.95 -35.90
C GLN A 70 -2.34 -5.93 -36.84
N ASN A 71 -1.24 -5.28 -36.45
CA ASN A 71 -0.60 -4.29 -37.32
C ASN A 71 0.90 -4.53 -37.45
N GLY A 72 1.29 -5.33 -38.44
CA GLY A 72 2.69 -5.57 -38.77
C GLY A 72 3.46 -4.36 -39.35
N ARG A 73 2.98 -3.13 -39.11
CA ARG A 73 3.28 -1.88 -39.83
C ARG A 73 2.86 -1.92 -41.30
N PHE A 74 2.42 -0.76 -41.82
CA PHE A 74 1.86 -0.63 -43.18
C PHE A 74 0.65 -1.54 -43.43
N ASP A 75 -0.19 -1.71 -42.40
CA ASP A 75 -1.46 -2.43 -42.43
C ASP A 75 -1.33 -3.83 -43.06
N MET A 76 -0.31 -4.61 -42.69
CA MET A 76 -0.20 -6.00 -43.19
C MET A 76 -1.45 -6.84 -42.88
N TYR A 77 -2.10 -6.58 -41.75
CA TYR A 77 -3.31 -7.28 -41.36
C TYR A 77 -4.39 -6.27 -40.95
N THR A 78 -5.65 -6.66 -41.10
CA THR A 78 -6.83 -5.85 -40.71
C THR A 78 -7.60 -6.43 -39.53
N GLU A 79 -7.55 -7.75 -39.35
CA GLU A 79 -8.07 -8.47 -38.16
C GLU A 79 -6.99 -9.41 -37.56
N GLY A 80 -5.74 -9.23 -37.99
CA GLY A 80 -4.57 -9.98 -37.54
C GLY A 80 -4.32 -11.33 -38.23
N ASN A 81 -3.10 -11.84 -38.03
CA ASN A 81 -2.79 -13.28 -38.10
C ASN A 81 -3.28 -13.94 -36.80
N GLN A 82 -3.97 -15.08 -36.87
CA GLN A 82 -4.33 -15.93 -35.73
C GLN A 82 -3.92 -17.38 -36.05
N ILE A 83 -3.39 -18.10 -35.06
CA ILE A 83 -3.14 -19.54 -35.18
C ILE A 83 -4.19 -20.28 -34.35
N LYS A 84 -4.82 -21.28 -34.98
CA LYS A 84 -5.85 -22.12 -34.38
C LYS A 84 -5.48 -23.58 -34.56
N PHE A 85 -5.68 -24.34 -33.50
CA PHE A 85 -5.38 -25.76 -33.46
C PHE A 85 -6.62 -26.57 -33.03
N TRP A 86 -6.86 -27.75 -33.63
CA TRP A 86 -7.84 -28.73 -33.11
C TRP A 86 -7.46 -30.20 -33.40
N ASP A 87 -7.84 -31.08 -32.48
CA ASP A 87 -7.69 -32.54 -32.57
C ASP A 87 -9.04 -33.15 -32.99
N ASP A 88 -9.14 -33.68 -34.22
CA ASP A 88 -10.33 -34.23 -34.90
C ASP A 88 -11.58 -33.32 -35.07
N ASP A 89 -11.87 -32.41 -34.13
CA ASP A 89 -13.13 -31.64 -34.05
C ASP A 89 -12.87 -30.13 -34.19
N PRO A 90 -13.17 -29.51 -35.35
CA PRO A 90 -12.96 -28.07 -35.55
C PRO A 90 -13.83 -27.16 -34.67
N SER A 91 -14.81 -27.71 -33.93
CA SER A 91 -15.52 -26.95 -32.90
C SER A 91 -14.71 -26.78 -31.61
N GLN A 92 -13.65 -27.57 -31.41
CA GLN A 92 -12.72 -27.51 -30.27
C GLN A 92 -11.41 -26.82 -30.66
N THR A 93 -11.53 -25.66 -31.31
CA THR A 93 -10.38 -24.81 -31.66
C THR A 93 -9.75 -24.18 -30.42
N THR A 94 -8.47 -24.44 -30.22
CA THR A 94 -7.60 -23.70 -29.30
C THR A 94 -6.93 -22.58 -30.10
N VAL A 95 -7.16 -21.33 -29.72
CA VAL A 95 -6.39 -20.19 -30.26
C VAL A 95 -5.04 -20.17 -29.56
N VAL A 96 -3.96 -20.08 -30.33
CA VAL A 96 -2.60 -20.06 -29.79
C VAL A 96 -2.25 -18.63 -29.39
N GLU A 97 -2.08 -18.38 -28.11
CA GLU A 97 -1.53 -17.13 -27.61
C GLU A 97 -0.01 -17.14 -27.89
N TYR A 98 0.51 -16.05 -28.43
CA TYR A 98 1.90 -15.96 -28.82
C TYR A 98 2.82 -15.84 -27.60
N GLY A 99 3.93 -16.56 -27.62
CA GLY A 99 4.85 -16.67 -26.49
C GLY A 99 4.45 -17.73 -25.44
N GLU A 100 3.24 -18.29 -25.52
CA GLU A 100 2.72 -19.24 -24.54
C GLU A 100 3.00 -20.71 -24.91
N THR A 101 2.91 -21.58 -23.90
CA THR A 101 3.08 -23.04 -24.02
C THR A 101 1.85 -23.81 -23.58
N TYR A 102 1.20 -24.47 -24.53
CA TYR A 102 0.05 -25.34 -24.35
C TYR A 102 0.49 -26.80 -24.21
N ARG A 103 -0.05 -27.49 -23.22
CA ARG A 103 0.18 -28.93 -23.00
C ARG A 103 -1.15 -29.66 -22.97
N ALA A 104 -1.33 -30.61 -23.89
CA ALA A 104 -2.42 -31.57 -23.89
C ALA A 104 -1.87 -32.99 -23.64
N GLN A 105 -2.74 -34.00 -23.61
CA GLN A 105 -2.32 -35.38 -23.32
C GLN A 105 -1.35 -35.95 -24.36
N ASN A 106 -1.56 -35.64 -25.65
CA ASN A 106 -0.82 -36.24 -26.76
C ASN A 106 0.16 -35.24 -27.42
N TYR A 107 0.18 -33.98 -26.98
CA TYR A 107 0.95 -32.95 -27.68
C TYR A 107 1.38 -31.77 -26.81
N ILE A 108 2.43 -31.08 -27.25
CA ILE A 108 2.92 -29.83 -26.64
C ILE A 108 3.15 -28.81 -27.75
N LEU A 109 2.39 -27.72 -27.69
CA LEU A 109 2.47 -26.59 -28.60
C LEU A 109 3.09 -25.41 -27.87
N SER A 110 4.09 -24.78 -28.45
CA SER A 110 4.71 -23.59 -27.88
C SER A 110 5.07 -22.63 -29.01
N SER A 111 5.02 -21.33 -28.72
CA SER A 111 5.36 -20.30 -29.70
C SER A 111 6.30 -19.28 -29.09
N VAL A 112 6.99 -18.52 -29.94
CA VAL A 112 7.93 -17.50 -29.51
C VAL A 112 7.78 -16.23 -30.34
N ILE A 113 7.66 -15.10 -29.63
CA ILE A 113 7.43 -13.76 -30.18
C ILE A 113 8.76 -13.23 -30.74
N THR A 114 9.18 -13.75 -31.89
CA THR A 114 10.50 -13.43 -32.47
C THR A 114 10.39 -12.96 -33.91
N TYR A 115 11.56 -12.70 -34.51
CA TYR A 115 11.68 -12.51 -35.95
C TYR A 115 12.53 -13.67 -36.52
N PRO A 116 11.97 -14.55 -37.37
CA PRO A 116 10.54 -14.71 -37.62
C PRO A 116 9.81 -15.26 -36.38
N PHE A 117 8.52 -14.94 -36.26
CA PHE A 117 7.60 -15.60 -35.34
C PHE A 117 7.62 -17.07 -35.69
N THR A 118 7.71 -17.91 -34.65
CA THR A 118 7.77 -19.36 -34.81
C THR A 118 6.87 -20.02 -33.78
N ALA A 119 6.01 -20.93 -34.23
CA ALA A 119 5.31 -21.88 -33.39
C ALA A 119 5.80 -23.30 -33.73
N LEU A 120 6.13 -24.09 -32.70
CA LEU A 120 6.51 -25.48 -32.82
C LEU A 120 5.54 -26.35 -32.02
N TRP A 121 5.19 -27.49 -32.58
CA TRP A 121 4.19 -28.41 -32.05
C TRP A 121 4.69 -29.84 -32.06
N TRP A 122 4.93 -30.40 -30.88
CA TRP A 122 5.38 -31.78 -30.69
C TRP A 122 4.14 -32.67 -30.63
N ILE A 123 4.04 -33.62 -31.55
CA ILE A 123 3.01 -34.64 -31.54
C ILE A 123 3.66 -35.95 -31.08
N ASP A 124 3.20 -36.45 -29.93
CA ASP A 124 3.52 -37.81 -29.47
C ASP A 124 2.60 -38.83 -30.18
N GLU A 125 2.99 -40.10 -30.21
CA GLU A 125 2.42 -41.17 -31.06
C GLU A 125 0.87 -41.15 -31.14
N GLN A 126 0.34 -40.64 -32.26
CA GLN A 126 -1.11 -40.61 -32.51
C GLN A 126 -1.61 -42.03 -32.86
N PRO A 127 -2.74 -42.50 -32.30
CA PRO A 127 -3.34 -43.75 -32.73
C PRO A 127 -3.89 -43.63 -34.16
N ILE A 128 -3.62 -44.66 -34.95
CA ILE A 128 -4.05 -44.86 -36.35
C ILE A 128 -5.47 -44.29 -36.58
N ASN A 129 -5.61 -43.39 -37.56
CA ASN A 129 -6.82 -42.67 -38.01
C ASN A 129 -7.28 -41.40 -37.23
N LYS A 130 -6.40 -40.65 -36.56
CA LYS A 130 -6.70 -39.28 -36.10
C LYS A 130 -6.14 -38.22 -37.05
N GLU A 131 -6.86 -37.11 -37.24
CA GLU A 131 -6.44 -35.97 -38.07
C GLU A 131 -5.98 -34.80 -37.19
N SER A 132 -4.68 -34.48 -37.26
CA SER A 132 -4.06 -33.36 -36.56
C SER A 132 -3.99 -32.14 -37.48
N ASN A 133 -4.69 -31.07 -37.10
CA ASN A 133 -5.02 -29.96 -38.00
C ASN A 133 -4.56 -28.61 -37.43
N ILE A 134 -3.89 -27.80 -38.26
CA ILE A 134 -3.50 -26.42 -37.94
C ILE A 134 -4.20 -25.49 -38.92
N GLU A 135 -5.05 -24.58 -38.46
CA GLU A 135 -5.56 -23.46 -39.26
C GLU A 135 -4.83 -22.19 -38.88
N VAL A 136 -4.20 -21.55 -39.86
CA VAL A 136 -3.71 -20.19 -39.70
C VAL A 136 -4.69 -19.29 -40.43
N PHE A 137 -5.47 -18.57 -39.64
CA PHE A 137 -6.37 -17.55 -40.15
C PHE A 137 -5.59 -16.25 -40.29
N SER A 138 -5.72 -15.54 -41.41
CA SER A 138 -5.14 -14.20 -41.56
C SER A 138 -6.06 -13.33 -42.38
N LEU A 139 -6.53 -12.22 -41.79
CA LEU A 139 -7.16 -11.17 -42.59
C LEU A 139 -6.10 -10.17 -42.99
N VAL A 140 -5.77 -10.16 -44.28
CA VAL A 140 -4.78 -9.24 -44.87
C VAL A 140 -5.52 -7.98 -45.31
N ALA A 141 -4.95 -6.80 -45.05
CA ALA A 141 -5.59 -5.56 -45.50
C ALA A 141 -5.70 -5.53 -47.03
N SER A 142 -6.76 -4.90 -47.52
CA SER A 142 -7.18 -4.99 -48.92
C SER A 142 -6.20 -4.31 -49.90
N SER A 143 -5.20 -5.06 -50.37
CA SER A 143 -4.41 -4.70 -51.55
C SER A 143 -5.02 -5.34 -52.81
N ILE A 144 -5.60 -4.50 -53.67
CA ILE A 144 -6.26 -4.94 -54.93
C ILE A 144 -5.24 -5.53 -55.94
N ASP A 145 -3.94 -5.27 -55.73
CA ASP A 145 -2.83 -5.71 -56.58
C ASP A 145 -1.96 -6.81 -55.91
N ALA A 146 -2.55 -7.66 -55.07
CA ALA A 146 -1.87 -8.79 -54.46
C ALA A 146 -1.57 -9.93 -55.46
N SER A 147 -0.31 -10.36 -55.51
CA SER A 147 0.16 -11.59 -56.16
C SER A 147 0.30 -12.70 -55.13
N PHE A 148 0.01 -13.93 -55.57
CA PHE A 148 0.11 -15.14 -54.75
C PHE A 148 1.16 -16.09 -55.33
N SER A 149 1.97 -16.68 -54.46
CA SER A 149 2.83 -17.80 -54.82
C SER A 149 2.89 -18.84 -53.70
N SER A 150 3.24 -20.06 -54.08
CA SER A 150 3.51 -21.16 -53.16
C SER A 150 4.79 -21.88 -53.58
N VAL A 151 5.59 -22.25 -52.59
CA VAL A 151 6.85 -22.97 -52.77
C VAL A 151 6.82 -24.18 -51.84
N ASN A 152 7.05 -25.36 -52.40
CA ASN A 152 7.26 -26.57 -51.64
C ASN A 152 8.72 -26.98 -51.75
N GLY A 153 9.31 -27.47 -50.67
CA GLY A 153 10.70 -27.92 -50.65
C GLY A 153 11.01 -28.78 -49.43
N SER A 154 12.25 -29.24 -49.37
CA SER A 154 12.76 -30.03 -48.24
C SER A 154 14.23 -29.75 -47.98
N VAL A 155 14.62 -29.72 -46.71
CA VAL A 155 16.00 -29.54 -46.27
C VAL A 155 16.40 -30.64 -45.30
N GLU A 156 17.64 -31.10 -45.36
CA GLU A 156 18.17 -32.15 -44.48
C GLU A 156 19.38 -31.62 -43.69
N HIS A 157 19.43 -31.97 -42.40
CA HIS A 157 20.56 -31.61 -41.53
C HIS A 157 20.72 -32.65 -40.41
N ASP A 158 21.93 -33.18 -40.20
CA ASP A 158 22.27 -34.12 -39.11
C ASP A 158 21.27 -35.28 -38.87
N GLY A 159 20.65 -35.78 -39.94
CA GLY A 159 19.68 -36.88 -39.91
C GLY A 159 18.24 -36.47 -39.57
N TYR A 160 17.97 -35.17 -39.49
CA TYR A 160 16.63 -34.59 -39.55
C TYR A 160 16.29 -34.24 -40.99
N THR A 161 15.02 -34.39 -41.35
CA THR A 161 14.44 -33.89 -42.60
C THR A 161 13.33 -32.91 -42.22
N LEU A 162 13.35 -31.72 -42.83
CA LEU A 162 12.30 -30.72 -42.72
C LEU A 162 11.67 -30.55 -44.10
N GLU A 163 10.42 -30.99 -44.25
CA GLU A 163 9.60 -30.73 -45.44
C GLU A 163 8.74 -29.50 -45.19
N TYR A 164 8.63 -28.59 -46.16
CA TYR A 164 7.87 -27.36 -46.01
C TYR A 164 7.02 -27.02 -47.24
N THR A 165 5.94 -26.28 -46.98
CA THR A 165 5.09 -25.62 -47.97
C THR A 165 4.89 -24.16 -47.58
N THR A 166 4.89 -23.26 -48.56
CA THR A 166 4.61 -21.84 -48.34
C THR A 166 3.30 -21.40 -48.96
N SER A 167 2.65 -20.47 -48.29
CA SER A 167 1.53 -19.70 -48.82
C SER A 167 1.89 -18.23 -48.70
N GLN A 168 2.23 -17.59 -49.83
CA GLN A 168 2.71 -16.22 -49.84
C GLN A 168 1.76 -15.27 -50.58
N MET A 169 1.50 -14.12 -49.96
CA MET A 169 0.90 -12.94 -50.59
C MET A 169 1.94 -11.80 -50.62
N PHE A 170 2.04 -11.09 -51.74
CA PHE A 170 2.91 -9.92 -51.89
C PHE A 170 2.34 -8.92 -52.91
N GLY A 171 2.60 -7.63 -52.76
CA GLY A 171 2.00 -6.62 -53.64
C GLY A 171 2.47 -5.21 -53.35
N SER A 172 1.81 -4.24 -54.00
CA SER A 172 2.05 -2.83 -53.79
C SER A 172 1.59 -2.39 -52.39
N TYR A 173 2.32 -1.45 -51.78
CA TYR A 173 1.98 -0.70 -50.55
C TYR A 173 2.08 -1.42 -49.19
N SER A 174 2.22 -2.74 -49.13
CA SER A 174 2.39 -3.48 -47.87
C SER A 174 3.53 -4.51 -47.96
N PRO A 175 4.25 -4.80 -46.86
CA PRO A 175 5.20 -5.91 -46.78
C PRO A 175 4.58 -7.24 -47.17
N SER A 176 5.38 -8.15 -47.70
CA SER A 176 4.88 -9.47 -48.09
C SER A 176 4.56 -10.33 -46.86
N ILE A 177 3.58 -11.21 -46.98
CA ILE A 177 3.18 -12.18 -45.94
C ILE A 177 3.47 -13.57 -46.49
N CYS A 178 4.56 -14.19 -46.05
CA CYS A 178 4.97 -15.53 -46.46
C CYS A 178 4.81 -16.49 -45.28
N GLN A 179 3.73 -17.26 -45.29
CA GLN A 179 3.44 -18.27 -44.27
C GLN A 179 4.16 -19.55 -44.65
N VAL A 180 5.05 -20.04 -43.77
CA VAL A 180 5.79 -21.28 -43.98
C VAL A 180 5.30 -22.32 -42.99
N PHE A 181 4.73 -23.40 -43.51
CA PHE A 181 4.30 -24.56 -42.72
C PHE A 181 5.28 -25.70 -42.98
N TYR A 182 5.69 -26.42 -41.94
CA TYR A 182 6.70 -27.46 -42.08
C TYR A 182 6.51 -28.63 -41.11
N ILE A 183 7.04 -29.79 -41.51
CA ILE A 183 7.13 -31.00 -40.70
C ILE A 183 8.60 -31.33 -40.54
N ILE A 184 9.04 -31.55 -39.30
CA ILE A 184 10.38 -32.03 -38.97
C ILE A 184 10.28 -33.46 -38.48
N GLU A 185 11.11 -34.29 -39.09
CA GLU A 185 11.24 -35.71 -38.79
C GLU A 185 12.67 -36.07 -38.42
N ASN A 186 12.82 -37.09 -37.57
CA ASN A 186 14.09 -37.78 -37.39
C ASN A 186 13.86 -39.29 -37.39
N PRO A 187 13.92 -39.97 -38.55
CA PRO A 187 13.57 -41.39 -38.65
C PRO A 187 14.49 -42.29 -37.81
N VAL A 188 15.69 -41.83 -37.44
CA VAL A 188 16.65 -42.59 -36.63
C VAL A 188 16.40 -42.46 -35.13
N LYS A 189 16.11 -41.25 -34.64
CA LYS A 189 15.90 -40.96 -33.21
C LYS A 189 14.46 -41.15 -32.76
N TRP A 190 13.51 -40.76 -33.61
CA TRP A 190 12.08 -40.65 -33.26
C TRP A 190 11.23 -41.79 -33.83
N ASN A 191 11.83 -42.67 -34.65
CA ASN A 191 11.14 -43.74 -35.36
C ASN A 191 9.93 -43.21 -36.16
N SER A 192 10.11 -42.03 -36.78
CA SER A 192 9.08 -41.40 -37.61
C SER A 192 8.91 -42.13 -38.93
N THR A 193 7.68 -42.05 -39.45
CA THR A 193 7.30 -42.48 -40.80
C THR A 193 6.63 -41.30 -41.46
N VAL A 194 7.03 -41.02 -42.70
CA VAL A 194 6.57 -39.84 -43.44
C VAL A 194 5.05 -39.86 -43.58
N PRO A 195 4.34 -38.76 -43.26
CA PRO A 195 2.92 -38.60 -43.56
C PRO A 195 2.63 -38.94 -45.03
N GLN A 196 1.47 -39.55 -45.30
CA GLN A 196 1.13 -39.94 -46.67
C GLN A 196 0.82 -38.73 -47.55
N GLU A 197 0.29 -37.67 -46.95
CA GLU A 197 -0.03 -36.44 -47.66
C GLU A 197 0.06 -35.24 -46.69
N VAL A 198 0.68 -34.16 -47.17
CA VAL A 198 0.68 -32.85 -46.53
C VAL A 198 -0.11 -31.93 -47.44
N MET A 199 -1.30 -31.52 -47.00
CA MET A 199 -2.18 -30.66 -47.78
C MET A 199 -2.27 -29.27 -47.17
N LEU A 200 -2.13 -28.27 -48.04
CA LEU A 200 -2.50 -26.89 -47.77
C LEU A 200 -3.84 -26.64 -48.47
N ASP A 201 -4.93 -26.53 -47.70
CA ASP A 201 -6.20 -26.05 -48.25
C ASP A 201 -6.28 -24.54 -48.10
N THR A 202 -6.39 -23.84 -49.23
CA THR A 202 -6.70 -22.41 -49.28
C THR A 202 -8.16 -22.28 -49.72
N PRO A 203 -9.13 -22.33 -48.78
CA PRO A 203 -10.55 -22.27 -49.11
C PRO A 203 -10.85 -21.01 -49.94
N GLY A 204 -11.54 -21.18 -51.07
CA GLY A 204 -11.88 -20.12 -52.04
C GLY A 204 -12.88 -19.08 -51.53
N ARG A 205 -12.47 -18.34 -50.50
CA ARG A 205 -13.18 -17.22 -49.87
C ARG A 205 -12.95 -15.92 -50.67
N PRO A 206 -13.79 -14.87 -50.48
CA PRO A 206 -13.61 -13.58 -51.14
C PRO A 206 -12.22 -12.96 -50.92
N GLU A 207 -11.87 -12.05 -51.84
CA GLU A 207 -10.55 -11.46 -52.15
C GLU A 207 -9.73 -10.84 -50.99
N TYR A 208 -10.21 -10.91 -49.75
CA TYR A 208 -9.67 -10.18 -48.59
C TYR A 208 -9.36 -11.06 -47.36
N SER A 209 -9.66 -12.37 -47.39
CA SER A 209 -9.36 -13.28 -46.26
C SER A 209 -8.43 -14.42 -46.69
N PHE A 210 -7.28 -14.56 -46.03
CA PHE A 210 -6.26 -15.57 -46.29
C PHE A 210 -6.21 -16.58 -45.15
N ALA A 211 -7.16 -17.51 -45.14
CA ALA A 211 -7.11 -18.69 -44.27
C ALA A 211 -6.34 -19.81 -45.01
N ASN A 212 -5.32 -20.36 -44.37
CA ASN A 212 -4.63 -21.56 -44.83
C ASN A 212 -4.77 -22.63 -43.75
N THR A 213 -5.29 -23.79 -44.12
CA THR A 213 -5.33 -24.94 -43.22
C THR A 213 -4.29 -25.96 -43.67
N PHE A 214 -3.45 -26.36 -42.74
CA PHE A 214 -2.37 -27.31 -42.91
C PHE A 214 -2.74 -28.62 -42.21
N TYR A 215 -2.79 -29.70 -42.99
CA TYR A 215 -3.20 -31.03 -42.54
C TYR A 215 -2.02 -32.00 -42.61
N ALA A 216 -1.73 -32.69 -41.50
CA ALA A 216 -0.77 -33.79 -41.46
C ALA A 216 -1.52 -35.12 -41.36
N ILE A 217 -1.64 -35.84 -42.49
CA ILE A 217 -2.42 -37.08 -42.58
C ILE A 217 -1.50 -38.28 -42.81
N GLY A 218 -1.54 -39.25 -41.89
CA GLY A 218 -0.82 -40.51 -42.02
C GLY A 218 -0.57 -41.23 -40.71
N ASP A 219 0.03 -42.42 -40.80
CA ASP A 219 0.64 -43.09 -39.65
C ASP A 219 2.04 -42.48 -39.43
N TYR A 220 2.15 -41.50 -38.55
CA TYR A 220 3.43 -40.91 -38.12
C TYR A 220 3.80 -41.33 -36.69
N GLY A 221 5.09 -41.50 -36.47
CA GLY A 221 5.68 -41.55 -35.13
C GLY A 221 5.76 -40.16 -34.51
N LYS A 222 6.79 -39.92 -33.69
CA LYS A 222 7.04 -38.58 -33.14
C LYS A 222 7.52 -37.64 -34.25
N ILE A 223 6.81 -36.51 -34.39
CA ILE A 223 7.11 -35.44 -35.36
C ILE A 223 6.97 -34.08 -34.69
N ILE A 224 7.63 -33.07 -35.26
CA ILE A 224 7.36 -31.66 -34.93
C ILE A 224 6.66 -31.03 -36.13
N LEU A 225 5.45 -30.53 -35.94
CA LEU A 225 4.84 -29.59 -36.87
C LEU A 225 5.30 -28.18 -36.51
N GLY A 226 5.51 -27.33 -37.50
CA GLY A 226 5.96 -25.97 -37.28
C GLY A 226 5.32 -24.97 -38.23
N TYR A 227 5.22 -23.74 -37.74
CA TYR A 227 4.77 -22.59 -38.50
C TYR A 227 5.74 -21.44 -38.27
N SER A 228 6.13 -20.75 -39.35
CA SER A 228 6.92 -19.53 -39.28
C SER A 228 6.37 -18.46 -40.21
N LEU A 229 6.34 -17.21 -39.76
CA LEU A 229 5.92 -16.07 -40.56
C LEU A 229 7.14 -15.31 -41.10
N LEU A 230 7.36 -15.33 -42.41
CA LEU A 230 8.38 -14.53 -43.08
C LEU A 230 7.75 -13.28 -43.70
N SER A 231 8.45 -12.15 -43.65
CA SER A 231 8.03 -10.91 -44.30
C SER A 231 9.20 -10.17 -44.91
N LYS A 232 8.95 -9.45 -46.01
CA LYS A 232 9.96 -8.81 -46.85
C LYS A 232 9.39 -7.52 -47.45
N PHE A 233 10.16 -6.44 -47.38
CA PHE A 233 9.72 -5.11 -47.79
C PHE A 233 10.86 -4.32 -48.43
N GLU A 234 10.66 -3.85 -49.66
CA GLU A 234 11.65 -3.01 -50.33
C GLU A 234 11.45 -1.53 -49.99
N SER A 235 12.55 -0.76 -50.05
CA SER A 235 12.58 0.68 -49.74
C SER A 235 11.70 1.57 -50.65
N GLY A 236 11.04 0.99 -51.66
CA GLY A 236 10.00 1.63 -52.47
C GLY A 236 8.58 1.51 -51.91
N GLY A 237 8.38 0.84 -50.76
CA GLY A 237 7.06 0.64 -50.15
C GLY A 237 6.28 -0.57 -50.69
N ASN A 238 6.94 -1.49 -51.40
CA ASN A 238 6.32 -2.68 -51.97
C ASN A 238 6.85 -3.93 -51.29
N GLY A 239 5.96 -4.86 -50.95
CA GLY A 239 6.31 -6.21 -50.54
C GLY A 239 6.76 -7.03 -51.75
N THR A 240 7.89 -7.73 -51.62
CA THR A 240 8.40 -8.59 -52.69
C THR A 240 8.46 -10.05 -52.26
N GLU A 241 8.47 -10.95 -53.25
CA GLU A 241 8.46 -12.38 -53.02
C GLU A 241 9.65 -12.82 -52.12
N VAL A 242 9.36 -13.67 -51.13
CA VAL A 242 10.38 -14.38 -50.35
C VAL A 242 10.71 -15.60 -51.18
N THR A 243 11.83 -15.52 -51.88
CA THR A 243 12.17 -16.50 -52.92
C THR A 243 12.38 -17.89 -52.31
N ALA A 244 12.17 -18.94 -53.10
CA ALA A 244 12.39 -20.32 -52.67
C ALA A 244 13.75 -20.52 -51.99
N GLN A 245 14.81 -19.88 -52.51
CA GLN A 245 16.16 -19.92 -51.93
C GLN A 245 16.25 -19.24 -50.55
N GLU A 246 15.54 -18.12 -50.33
CA GLU A 246 15.48 -17.48 -49.02
C GLU A 246 14.74 -18.37 -48.01
N VAL A 247 13.63 -19.01 -48.43
CA VAL A 247 12.90 -19.98 -47.59
C VAL A 247 13.77 -21.20 -47.26
N GLU A 248 14.44 -21.81 -48.25
CA GLU A 248 15.39 -22.93 -48.02
C GLU A 248 16.50 -22.52 -47.03
N SER A 249 17.03 -21.30 -47.13
CA SER A 249 18.10 -20.81 -46.24
C SER A 249 17.60 -20.56 -44.81
N VAL A 250 16.39 -20.04 -44.63
CA VAL A 250 15.72 -19.93 -43.33
C VAL A 250 15.48 -21.33 -42.74
N MET A 251 14.83 -22.23 -43.48
CA MET A 251 14.51 -23.59 -43.01
C MET A 251 15.78 -24.39 -42.70
N SER A 252 16.87 -24.21 -43.45
CA SER A 252 18.17 -24.83 -43.19
C SER A 252 18.82 -24.38 -41.87
N GLU A 253 18.67 -23.10 -41.50
CA GLU A 253 19.15 -22.62 -40.20
C GLU A 253 18.23 -23.08 -39.06
N MET A 254 16.91 -23.12 -39.28
CA MET A 254 15.95 -23.62 -38.28
C MET A 254 16.14 -25.10 -37.95
N ILE A 255 16.26 -25.97 -38.97
CA ILE A 255 16.53 -27.40 -38.74
C ILE A 255 17.89 -27.63 -38.06
N ARG A 256 18.92 -26.81 -38.40
CA ARG A 256 20.23 -26.84 -37.74
C ARG A 256 20.13 -26.49 -36.26
N ILE A 257 19.36 -25.45 -35.91
CA ILE A 257 19.12 -25.05 -34.53
C ILE A 257 18.43 -26.20 -33.77
N ILE A 258 17.35 -26.76 -34.33
CA ILE A 258 16.58 -27.85 -33.70
C ILE A 258 17.42 -29.12 -33.51
N ALA A 259 18.28 -29.47 -34.48
CA ALA A 259 19.23 -30.58 -34.38
C ALA A 259 20.26 -30.38 -33.24
N ILE A 260 20.69 -29.14 -33.01
CA ILE A 260 21.57 -28.78 -31.88
C ILE A 260 20.80 -28.86 -30.55
N SER A 261 19.55 -28.41 -30.50
CA SER A 261 18.71 -28.44 -29.29
C SER A 261 18.42 -29.86 -28.79
N ASP A 262 18.21 -30.82 -29.70
CA ASP A 262 18.02 -32.26 -29.42
C ASP A 262 19.36 -33.05 -29.35
N SER A 263 20.50 -32.38 -29.16
CA SER A 263 21.79 -33.05 -28.95
C SER A 263 21.90 -33.57 -27.50
N PRO A 264 22.03 -34.89 -27.25
CA PRO A 264 22.10 -35.45 -25.89
C PRO A 264 23.38 -35.10 -25.14
N ASN A 265 24.37 -34.52 -25.83
CA ASN A 265 25.63 -34.04 -25.24
C ASN A 265 25.60 -32.55 -24.89
N ARG A 266 24.54 -31.81 -25.24
CA ARG A 266 24.37 -30.46 -24.71
C ARG A 266 24.10 -30.60 -23.21
N PRO A 267 24.90 -29.98 -22.33
CA PRO A 267 24.60 -30.03 -20.90
C PRO A 267 23.21 -29.45 -20.72
N VAL A 268 22.29 -30.26 -20.21
CA VAL A 268 20.95 -29.80 -19.83
C VAL A 268 21.17 -28.63 -18.89
N PRO A 269 20.73 -27.40 -19.25
CA PRO A 269 20.67 -26.32 -18.27
C PRO A 269 19.89 -26.90 -17.09
N PRO A 270 20.39 -26.85 -15.85
CA PRO A 270 19.64 -27.39 -14.72
C PRO A 270 18.23 -26.80 -14.83
N PRO A 271 17.16 -27.63 -14.90
CA PRO A 271 15.82 -27.15 -15.16
C PRO A 271 15.57 -26.03 -14.16
N PRO A 272 15.13 -24.82 -14.59
CA PRO A 272 15.23 -23.63 -13.78
C PRO A 272 14.57 -23.87 -12.43
N GLN A 273 15.42 -24.20 -11.46
CA GLN A 273 15.06 -24.18 -10.06
C GLN A 273 15.11 -22.70 -9.76
N GLU A 274 14.01 -22.02 -10.05
CA GLU A 274 13.72 -20.71 -9.50
C GLU A 274 14.12 -20.81 -8.03
N PRO A 275 15.20 -20.10 -7.61
CA PRO A 275 15.68 -20.21 -6.25
C PRO A 275 14.70 -19.41 -5.43
N TYR A 276 13.57 -20.04 -5.09
CA TYR A 276 12.52 -19.51 -4.25
C TYR A 276 13.16 -19.07 -2.93
N ARG A 277 13.44 -17.78 -2.81
CA ARG A 277 13.99 -17.13 -1.61
C ARG A 277 12.81 -16.47 -0.89
N PRO A 278 12.24 -17.11 0.15
CA PRO A 278 11.05 -16.59 0.83
C PRO A 278 11.26 -15.18 1.42
N GLU A 279 12.53 -14.86 1.71
CA GLU A 279 12.97 -13.56 2.23
C GLU A 279 12.73 -12.41 1.23
N GLN A 280 12.81 -12.67 -0.09
CA GLN A 280 12.58 -11.65 -1.12
C GLN A 280 11.10 -11.41 -1.40
N GLU A 281 10.25 -12.45 -1.32
CA GLU A 281 8.80 -12.26 -1.42
C GLU A 281 8.28 -11.42 -0.24
N LEU A 282 8.68 -11.80 0.97
CA LEU A 282 8.25 -11.12 2.20
C LEU A 282 8.65 -9.64 2.23
N MET A 283 9.86 -9.30 1.77
CA MET A 283 10.32 -7.90 1.71
C MET A 283 9.37 -7.05 0.87
N VAL A 284 8.89 -7.57 -0.27
CA VAL A 284 8.10 -6.74 -1.18
C VAL A 284 6.60 -6.83 -0.94
N GLU A 285 6.07 -7.92 -0.38
CA GLU A 285 4.69 -7.92 0.14
C GLU A 285 4.52 -6.82 1.21
N MET A 286 5.45 -6.74 2.15
CA MET A 286 5.48 -5.66 3.16
C MET A 286 5.67 -4.27 2.52
N LEU A 287 6.43 -4.15 1.43
CA LEU A 287 6.68 -2.87 0.74
C LEU A 287 5.39 -2.32 0.14
N MET A 288 4.61 -3.20 -0.47
CA MET A 288 3.33 -2.85 -1.06
C MET A 288 2.29 -2.53 0.03
N GLU A 289 2.28 -3.27 1.16
CA GLU A 289 1.42 -2.94 2.32
C GLU A 289 1.76 -1.55 2.90
N ASP A 290 3.05 -1.21 3.04
CA ASP A 290 3.46 0.11 3.53
C ASP A 290 3.09 1.24 2.57
N ILE A 291 3.14 1.01 1.26
CA ILE A 291 2.68 1.99 0.25
C ILE A 291 1.17 2.17 0.30
N GLU A 292 0.40 1.09 0.49
CA GLU A 292 -1.04 1.17 0.75
C GLU A 292 -1.36 1.98 2.00
N ASN A 293 -0.63 1.74 3.10
CA ASN A 293 -0.80 2.45 4.37
C ASN A 293 -0.50 3.97 4.29
N ILE A 294 0.20 4.45 3.26
CA ILE A 294 0.50 5.88 3.05
C ILE A 294 -0.15 6.49 1.81
N ALA A 295 -0.95 5.73 1.06
CA ALA A 295 -1.54 6.16 -0.22
C ALA A 295 -2.37 7.46 -0.07
N ASP A 296 -3.20 7.52 0.98
CA ASP A 296 -3.98 8.71 1.36
C ASP A 296 -3.09 9.93 1.68
N ASN A 297 -1.92 9.73 2.29
CA ASN A 297 -0.96 10.82 2.58
C ASN A 297 -0.28 11.33 1.30
N ILE A 298 -0.13 10.48 0.28
CA ILE A 298 0.41 10.87 -1.02
C ILE A 298 -0.62 11.73 -1.77
N THR A 299 -1.88 11.27 -1.85
CA THR A 299 -2.96 12.01 -2.53
C THR A 299 -3.36 13.30 -1.82
N ALA A 300 -3.34 13.33 -0.48
CA ALA A 300 -3.53 14.57 0.29
C ALA A 300 -2.46 15.65 -0.02
N GLY A 301 -1.29 15.25 -0.54
CA GLY A 301 -0.26 16.16 -1.06
C GLY A 301 -0.62 16.85 -2.39
N VAL A 302 -1.69 16.42 -3.07
CA VAL A 302 -2.19 16.96 -4.34
C VAL A 302 -3.57 17.62 -4.10
N PRO A 303 -3.64 18.96 -3.94
CA PRO A 303 -4.89 19.66 -3.69
C PRO A 303 -5.85 19.57 -4.87
N LEU A 304 -7.08 19.10 -4.65
CA LEU A 304 -8.03 18.69 -5.70
C LEU A 304 -7.55 17.46 -6.47
N TRP A 305 -7.02 16.47 -5.74
CA TRP A 305 -6.80 15.11 -6.22
C TRP A 305 -8.04 14.55 -6.91
N PHE A 306 -7.89 13.97 -8.10
CA PHE A 306 -8.99 13.32 -8.81
C PHE A 306 -8.90 11.77 -8.66
N PRO A 307 -9.79 11.13 -7.89
CA PRO A 307 -9.73 9.68 -7.69
C PRO A 307 -10.28 8.94 -8.92
N TYR A 308 -9.42 8.69 -9.91
CA TYR A 308 -9.78 7.94 -11.12
C TYR A 308 -10.19 6.49 -10.80
N LYS A 309 -11.12 5.94 -11.58
CA LYS A 309 -11.68 4.60 -11.38
C LYS A 309 -10.77 3.52 -11.96
N TYR A 310 -10.87 2.34 -11.36
CA TYR A 310 -10.52 1.07 -11.99
C TYR A 310 -11.83 0.40 -12.42
N ASP A 311 -12.18 0.60 -13.67
CA ASP A 311 -13.49 0.28 -14.27
C ASP A 311 -13.50 -1.04 -15.07
N THR A 312 -12.32 -1.50 -15.48
CA THR A 312 -12.13 -2.69 -16.31
C THR A 312 -11.28 -3.77 -15.63
N ASN A 313 -11.06 -4.86 -16.36
CA ASN A 313 -10.19 -5.97 -16.02
C ASN A 313 -8.80 -5.50 -15.54
N ASP A 314 -8.16 -6.34 -14.73
CA ASP A 314 -6.88 -6.14 -14.02
C ASP A 314 -5.64 -5.76 -14.89
N SER A 315 -5.66 -4.79 -15.82
CA SER A 315 -4.49 -4.43 -16.67
C SER A 315 -4.60 -3.12 -17.47
N VAL A 316 -5.65 -2.32 -17.28
CA VAL A 316 -5.94 -1.07 -18.01
C VAL A 316 -6.91 -0.22 -17.19
N ILE A 317 -6.99 1.08 -17.49
CA ILE A 317 -8.07 1.97 -17.08
C ILE A 317 -8.85 2.35 -18.34
N GLU A 318 -10.16 2.08 -18.41
CA GLU A 318 -10.97 2.26 -19.63
C GLU A 318 -11.44 3.71 -19.79
N ASP A 319 -12.23 4.24 -18.84
CA ASP A 319 -12.68 5.65 -18.74
C ASP A 319 -11.82 6.38 -17.68
N GLY A 320 -11.56 5.72 -16.55
CA GLY A 320 -10.97 6.36 -15.37
C GLY A 320 -11.88 7.37 -14.69
N GLY A 321 -13.01 7.72 -15.29
CA GLY A 321 -13.95 8.72 -14.84
C GLY A 321 -13.61 10.09 -15.43
N SER A 322 -14.62 10.71 -16.06
CA SER A 322 -14.49 12.03 -16.68
C SER A 322 -13.47 12.03 -17.83
N ASP A 323 -13.56 11.03 -18.73
CA ASP A 323 -12.77 10.92 -19.96
C ASP A 323 -11.25 11.09 -19.75
N ILE A 324 -10.75 10.72 -18.57
CA ILE A 324 -9.31 10.83 -18.26
C ILE A 324 -8.49 9.72 -18.96
N TYR A 325 -9.16 8.69 -19.49
CA TYR A 325 -8.60 7.65 -20.33
C TYR A 325 -9.61 7.18 -21.38
N ASP A 326 -9.06 6.65 -22.47
CA ASP A 326 -9.75 5.88 -23.51
C ASP A 326 -8.97 4.55 -23.68
N PHE A 327 -9.18 3.60 -22.75
CA PHE A 327 -8.40 2.35 -22.68
C PHE A 327 -6.90 2.56 -22.38
N GLY A 328 -6.56 3.46 -21.45
CA GLY A 328 -5.20 3.87 -21.13
C GLY A 328 -4.52 3.28 -19.87
N ASN A 329 -3.34 3.81 -19.55
CA ASN A 329 -2.46 3.41 -18.44
C ASN A 329 -2.08 1.91 -18.40
N ARG A 330 -1.59 1.37 -19.51
CA ARG A 330 -1.12 -0.03 -19.60
C ARG A 330 0.35 -0.06 -19.23
N ILE A 331 0.70 -0.74 -18.14
CA ILE A 331 2.09 -0.81 -17.67
C ILE A 331 2.81 -1.95 -18.38
N ARG A 332 4.02 -1.69 -18.89
CA ARG A 332 4.91 -2.70 -19.44
C ARG A 332 6.32 -2.58 -18.88
N PHE A 333 7.03 -3.69 -18.82
CA PHE A 333 8.39 -3.75 -18.26
C PHE A 333 9.28 -4.73 -19.02
N LYS A 334 10.60 -4.51 -18.96
CA LYS A 334 11.62 -5.47 -19.44
C LYS A 334 12.99 -5.24 -18.82
N LYS A 335 13.85 -6.26 -18.91
CA LYS A 335 15.30 -6.12 -18.70
C LYS A 335 16.06 -6.18 -20.03
N ASN A 336 17.24 -5.56 -20.08
CA ASN A 336 18.18 -5.60 -21.20
C ASN A 336 17.54 -5.47 -22.61
N ARG A 337 17.58 -6.55 -23.41
CA ARG A 337 17.06 -6.62 -24.78
C ARG A 337 15.83 -7.53 -24.88
N ASP A 338 15.28 -7.94 -23.75
CA ASP A 338 14.09 -8.76 -23.68
C ASP A 338 12.91 -8.01 -24.31
N LEU A 339 11.86 -8.75 -24.63
CA LEU A 339 10.60 -8.15 -25.07
C LEU A 339 9.92 -7.46 -23.89
N PHE A 340 9.10 -6.45 -24.18
CA PHE A 340 8.22 -5.89 -23.16
C PHE A 340 7.19 -6.93 -22.73
N LYS A 341 6.99 -7.04 -21.42
CA LYS A 341 5.90 -7.80 -20.81
C LYS A 341 4.89 -6.83 -20.26
N ARG A 342 3.61 -7.03 -20.55
CA ARG A 342 2.53 -6.24 -19.94
C ARG A 342 2.31 -6.71 -18.50
N ALA A 343 2.12 -5.76 -17.61
CA ALA A 343 1.79 -6.03 -16.22
C ALA A 343 0.29 -5.87 -16.01
N LYS A 344 -0.31 -6.95 -15.49
CA LYS A 344 -1.63 -6.92 -14.88
C LYS A 344 -1.53 -6.16 -13.54
N TYR A 345 -2.59 -5.46 -13.18
CA TYR A 345 -2.76 -4.75 -11.92
C TYR A 345 -2.93 -5.73 -10.75
N ASN A 346 -2.48 -5.35 -9.56
CA ASN A 346 -2.51 -6.18 -8.35
C ASN A 346 -1.78 -7.52 -8.50
N GLN A 347 -0.79 -7.61 -9.40
CA GLN A 347 0.01 -8.81 -9.65
C GLN A 347 1.47 -8.61 -9.26
N VAL A 348 2.13 -9.76 -9.06
CA VAL A 348 3.56 -9.86 -8.79
C VAL A 348 4.20 -10.78 -9.82
N TYR A 349 5.35 -10.37 -10.34
CA TYR A 349 6.16 -11.10 -11.30
C TYR A 349 7.55 -11.33 -10.72
N TYR A 350 7.93 -12.59 -10.56
CA TYR A 350 9.21 -12.98 -10.00
C TYR A 350 10.20 -13.37 -11.10
N TYR A 351 11.42 -12.83 -11.05
CA TYR A 351 12.55 -13.22 -11.91
C TYR A 351 13.84 -13.29 -11.08
N GLU A 352 14.90 -13.89 -11.65
CA GLU A 352 16.17 -14.09 -10.95
C GLU A 352 16.86 -12.77 -10.53
N ASP A 353 16.86 -11.77 -11.41
CA ASP A 353 17.57 -10.50 -11.18
C ASP A 353 16.68 -9.38 -10.62
N TYR A 354 15.36 -9.51 -10.75
CA TYR A 354 14.40 -8.47 -10.42
C TYR A 354 13.01 -9.05 -10.15
N GLN A 355 12.17 -8.26 -9.50
CA GLN A 355 10.77 -8.58 -9.27
C GLN A 355 9.92 -7.36 -9.67
N PHE A 356 8.75 -7.57 -10.27
CA PHE A 356 7.85 -6.50 -10.72
C PHE A 356 6.48 -6.58 -10.06
N TYR A 357 5.93 -5.44 -9.67
CA TYR A 357 4.74 -5.30 -8.83
C TYR A 357 3.84 -4.21 -9.35
N THR A 358 2.53 -4.39 -9.20
CA THR A 358 1.52 -3.37 -9.51
C THR A 358 0.47 -3.31 -8.41
N ARG A 359 -0.13 -2.13 -8.20
CA ARG A 359 -1.24 -1.96 -7.26
C ARG A 359 -2.23 -0.90 -7.73
N ALA A 360 -3.48 -1.32 -7.90
CA ALA A 360 -4.61 -0.47 -8.24
C ALA A 360 -5.16 0.23 -6.97
N ILE A 361 -4.39 1.20 -6.48
CA ILE A 361 -4.70 2.06 -5.33
C ILE A 361 -4.62 3.54 -5.75
N HIS A 362 -4.69 4.50 -4.83
CA HIS A 362 -4.67 5.92 -5.18
C HIS A 362 -3.49 6.62 -4.48
N PRO A 363 -2.43 7.04 -5.18
CA PRO A 363 -2.21 6.85 -6.62
C PRO A 363 -1.91 5.39 -7.00
N PHE A 364 -2.16 5.01 -8.25
CA PHE A 364 -1.64 3.77 -8.83
C PHE A 364 -0.12 3.75 -8.69
N VAL A 365 0.43 2.60 -8.32
CA VAL A 365 1.88 2.40 -8.24
C VAL A 365 2.26 1.11 -8.95
N ALA A 366 3.33 1.16 -9.74
CA ALA A 366 4.04 -0.03 -10.20
C ALA A 366 5.52 0.07 -9.82
N LEU A 367 6.10 -1.01 -9.30
CA LEU A 367 7.47 -1.05 -8.78
C LEU A 367 8.25 -2.22 -9.36
N MET A 368 9.53 -1.98 -9.62
CA MET A 368 10.52 -2.98 -9.94
C MET A 368 11.58 -2.98 -8.84
N TRP A 369 11.64 -4.05 -8.04
CA TRP A 369 12.80 -4.29 -7.17
C TRP A 369 13.89 -4.95 -8.01
N ILE A 370 14.99 -4.23 -8.23
CA ILE A 370 16.14 -4.70 -9.01
C ILE A 370 17.19 -5.20 -8.01
N GLU A 371 17.29 -6.51 -7.82
CA GLU A 371 18.31 -7.11 -6.95
C GLU A 371 19.66 -7.17 -7.67
N ASN A 372 19.71 -7.78 -8.87
CA ASN A 372 20.84 -7.83 -9.81
C ASN A 372 22.21 -8.12 -9.14
N GLN A 373 22.27 -9.09 -8.23
CA GLN A 373 23.43 -9.34 -7.33
C GLN A 373 24.78 -9.45 -8.08
N ASN A 374 24.76 -9.95 -9.31
CA ASN A 374 25.95 -10.16 -10.15
C ASN A 374 26.31 -8.97 -11.05
N ALA A 375 25.48 -7.91 -11.09
CA ALA A 375 25.59 -6.81 -12.06
C ALA A 375 25.68 -7.31 -13.51
N SER A 376 24.97 -8.40 -13.82
CA SER A 376 24.89 -8.99 -15.17
C SER A 376 24.00 -8.15 -16.07
N GLU A 377 22.88 -7.65 -15.51
CA GLU A 377 21.91 -6.89 -16.27
C GLU A 377 22.32 -5.42 -16.30
N ALA A 378 22.42 -4.85 -17.50
CA ALA A 378 22.90 -3.49 -17.70
C ALA A 378 21.78 -2.45 -17.58
N THR A 379 20.55 -2.84 -17.95
CA THR A 379 19.43 -1.90 -18.08
C THR A 379 18.08 -2.53 -17.72
N PHE A 380 17.22 -1.73 -17.11
CA PHE A 380 15.82 -2.09 -16.79
C PHE A 380 14.90 -0.98 -17.30
N THR A 381 13.80 -1.34 -17.96
CA THR A 381 12.94 -0.40 -18.68
C THR A 381 11.49 -0.53 -18.22
N LEU A 382 10.84 0.61 -17.95
CA LEU A 382 9.39 0.72 -17.84
C LEU A 382 8.85 1.44 -19.08
N GLN A 383 7.63 1.08 -19.46
CA GLN A 383 6.85 1.76 -20.48
C GLN A 383 5.41 1.84 -20.00
N VAL A 384 4.74 2.94 -20.29
CA VAL A 384 3.29 3.07 -20.17
C VAL A 384 2.73 3.51 -21.51
N ASP A 385 1.69 2.81 -21.94
CA ASP A 385 0.95 3.10 -23.16
C ASP A 385 -0.55 3.24 -22.90
N GLY A 386 -1.23 4.04 -23.72
CA GLY A 386 -2.65 4.27 -23.58
C GLY A 386 -3.16 5.45 -24.40
N ASN A 387 -4.49 5.60 -24.49
CA ASN A 387 -5.09 6.88 -24.82
C ASN A 387 -5.55 7.57 -23.53
N VAL A 388 -5.19 8.83 -23.35
CA VAL A 388 -5.43 9.67 -22.16
C VAL A 388 -6.66 10.59 -22.29
N GLY A 389 -7.52 10.33 -23.28
CA GLY A 389 -8.88 10.87 -23.38
C GLY A 389 -8.99 12.39 -23.52
N ALA A 390 -7.88 13.08 -23.83
CA ALA A 390 -7.83 14.53 -23.88
C ALA A 390 -8.37 15.14 -25.19
N ASP A 391 -8.91 14.33 -26.11
CA ASP A 391 -9.47 14.73 -27.42
C ASP A 391 -8.53 15.65 -28.26
N GLN A 392 -7.21 15.42 -28.17
CA GLN A 392 -6.12 16.23 -28.74
C GLN A 392 -6.01 17.64 -28.17
N GLU A 393 -6.71 17.93 -27.07
CA GLU A 393 -6.65 19.19 -26.33
C GLU A 393 -5.62 19.15 -25.20
N GLY A 394 -5.54 20.25 -24.44
CA GLY A 394 -4.60 20.43 -23.34
C GLY A 394 -3.18 20.82 -23.77
N GLY A 395 -2.23 20.53 -22.89
CA GLY A 395 -0.83 20.90 -23.01
C GLY A 395 0.07 19.98 -22.18
N ILE A 396 1.26 19.71 -22.73
CA ILE A 396 2.23 18.78 -22.16
C ILE A 396 3.29 19.57 -21.39
N LEU A 397 3.51 19.18 -20.13
CA LEU A 397 4.59 19.64 -19.28
C LEU A 397 5.52 18.46 -18.95
N ARG A 398 6.83 18.70 -19.01
CA ARG A 398 7.86 17.71 -18.66
C ARG A 398 8.89 18.35 -17.73
N TYR A 399 9.30 17.65 -16.68
CA TYR A 399 10.34 18.09 -15.76
C TYR A 399 10.95 16.91 -15.01
N SER A 400 12.17 17.09 -14.50
CA SER A 400 12.91 16.02 -13.82
C SER A 400 13.88 16.53 -12.77
N SER A 401 14.31 15.64 -11.89
CA SER A 401 15.35 15.90 -10.90
C SER A 401 16.14 14.64 -10.60
N LYS A 402 17.45 14.80 -10.38
CA LYS A 402 18.36 13.72 -9.97
C LYS A 402 18.87 13.89 -8.53
N ASN A 403 18.40 14.92 -7.84
CA ASN A 403 18.96 15.41 -6.58
C ASN A 403 17.92 15.49 -5.45
N LEU A 404 16.87 14.65 -5.49
CA LEU A 404 15.93 14.56 -4.38
C LEU A 404 16.49 13.57 -3.34
N THR A 405 16.74 14.06 -2.13
CA THR A 405 17.14 13.23 -0.99
C THR A 405 16.02 13.23 0.05
N SER A 406 15.71 12.04 0.58
CA SER A 406 14.65 11.83 1.57
C SER A 406 15.15 10.84 2.62
N GLY A 407 15.59 11.36 3.77
CA GLY A 407 16.29 10.56 4.77
C GLY A 407 17.56 9.91 4.17
N PRO A 408 17.74 8.58 4.29
CA PRO A 408 18.89 7.87 3.73
C PRO A 408 18.72 7.51 2.23
N PHE A 409 17.59 7.86 1.61
CA PHE A 409 17.30 7.52 0.22
C PHE A 409 17.69 8.65 -0.76
N GLN A 410 18.32 8.25 -1.86
CA GLN A 410 18.50 9.06 -3.06
C GLN A 410 17.38 8.75 -4.06
N VAL A 411 16.78 9.80 -4.62
CA VAL A 411 15.67 9.69 -5.58
C VAL A 411 15.99 10.52 -6.82
N ALA A 412 15.90 9.88 -7.98
CA ALA A 412 15.79 10.57 -9.27
C ALA A 412 14.39 10.33 -9.85
N TYR A 413 13.86 11.28 -10.61
CA TYR A 413 12.56 11.13 -11.26
C TYR A 413 12.45 11.96 -12.54
N GLU A 414 11.66 11.46 -13.47
CA GLU A 414 11.25 12.08 -14.73
C GLU A 414 9.71 12.15 -14.74
N VAL A 415 9.14 13.30 -15.06
CA VAL A 415 7.68 13.53 -15.09
C VAL A 415 7.20 13.85 -16.49
N TYR A 416 6.12 13.18 -16.88
CA TYR A 416 5.30 13.51 -18.03
C TYR A 416 3.89 13.89 -17.56
N HIS A 417 3.32 14.98 -18.07
CA HIS A 417 2.12 15.59 -17.49
C HIS A 417 1.28 16.28 -18.55
N ILE A 418 0.05 15.82 -18.73
CA ILE A 418 -0.97 16.42 -19.59
C ILE A 418 -1.93 17.22 -18.71
N HIS A 419 -2.16 18.48 -19.09
CA HIS A 419 -2.99 19.41 -18.33
C HIS A 419 -3.76 20.34 -19.26
N SER A 420 -4.69 21.13 -18.71
CA SER A 420 -5.49 22.13 -19.43
C SER A 420 -6.40 21.60 -20.54
N ALA A 421 -6.68 20.30 -20.57
CA ALA A 421 -7.94 19.77 -21.11
C ALA A 421 -9.11 20.18 -20.18
N ASP A 422 -10.36 19.98 -20.62
CA ASP A 422 -11.53 20.14 -19.74
C ASP A 422 -11.57 19.02 -18.66
N ASP A 423 -10.94 17.88 -18.95
CA ASP A 423 -10.84 16.67 -18.15
C ASP A 423 -9.74 16.76 -17.07
N PRO A 424 -9.70 15.85 -16.07
CA PRO A 424 -8.66 15.88 -15.04
C PRO A 424 -7.25 15.72 -15.63
N SER A 425 -6.25 16.42 -15.08
CA SER A 425 -4.87 16.28 -15.57
C SER A 425 -4.31 14.90 -15.28
N VAL A 426 -3.49 14.36 -16.18
CA VAL A 426 -2.77 13.09 -16.05
C VAL A 426 -1.28 13.34 -15.83
N VAL A 427 -0.69 12.72 -14.80
CA VAL A 427 0.72 12.92 -14.43
C VAL A 427 1.40 11.59 -14.15
N GLU A 428 2.25 11.19 -15.09
CA GLU A 428 3.13 10.05 -14.98
C GLU A 428 4.42 10.44 -14.27
N VAL A 429 4.66 9.88 -13.09
CA VAL A 429 5.90 10.06 -12.34
C VAL A 429 6.70 8.77 -12.41
N TYR A 430 7.75 8.79 -13.22
CA TYR A 430 8.75 7.73 -13.28
C TYR A 430 9.87 8.06 -12.30
N PHE A 431 10.26 7.15 -11.43
CA PHE A 431 11.24 7.43 -10.38
C PHE A 431 12.17 6.25 -10.10
N THR A 432 13.28 6.55 -9.45
CA THR A 432 14.18 5.55 -8.86
C THR A 432 14.40 5.85 -7.39
N VAL A 433 14.65 4.81 -6.59
CA VAL A 433 15.06 4.94 -5.20
C VAL A 433 16.26 4.02 -4.95
N GLY A 434 17.33 4.57 -4.39
CA GLY A 434 18.48 3.83 -3.90
C GLY A 434 18.90 4.30 -2.51
N SER A 435 19.50 3.42 -1.73
CA SER A 435 20.20 3.79 -0.50
C SER A 435 21.45 2.95 -0.29
N THR A 436 22.60 3.61 -0.34
CA THR A 436 23.90 3.04 0.06
C THR A 436 23.98 2.74 1.55
N GLN A 437 23.05 3.26 2.37
CA GLN A 437 23.03 3.08 3.83
C GLN A 437 22.09 1.94 4.25
N VAL A 438 20.86 1.91 3.71
CA VAL A 438 19.81 0.95 4.12
C VAL A 438 19.88 -0.34 3.30
N TRP A 439 20.01 -0.22 1.97
CA TRP A 439 19.94 -1.37 1.06
C TRP A 439 21.32 -1.83 0.55
N ASN A 440 22.37 -1.06 0.84
CA ASN A 440 23.67 -1.16 0.17
C ASN A 440 23.51 -1.09 -1.37
N SER A 441 22.61 -0.21 -1.85
CA SER A 441 22.36 -0.04 -3.28
C SER A 441 23.63 0.32 -4.02
N ILE A 442 23.81 -0.25 -5.22
CA ILE A 442 24.72 0.31 -6.22
C ILE A 442 23.88 1.20 -7.12
N ASP A 443 24.14 2.51 -7.04
CA ASP A 443 23.40 3.53 -7.78
C ASP A 443 23.48 3.29 -9.31
N SER A 444 22.38 3.56 -10.01
CA SER A 444 22.35 3.61 -11.47
C SER A 444 23.18 4.77 -12.03
N ASP A 445 23.80 4.59 -13.20
CA ASP A 445 24.45 5.69 -13.94
C ASP A 445 23.44 6.81 -14.27
N SER A 446 22.22 6.44 -14.68
CA SER A 446 21.12 7.37 -14.92
C SER A 446 19.76 6.66 -15.01
N LEU A 447 18.72 7.42 -14.66
CA LEU A 447 17.39 7.30 -15.26
C LEU A 447 17.40 8.09 -16.59
N GLU A 448 17.00 7.45 -17.68
CA GLU A 448 16.92 8.00 -19.03
C GLU A 448 15.49 7.91 -19.57
N VAL A 449 14.97 8.98 -20.16
CA VAL A 449 13.76 8.93 -20.99
C VAL A 449 14.15 8.33 -22.35
N ILE A 450 13.51 7.23 -22.74
CA ILE A 450 13.62 6.65 -24.09
C ILE A 450 12.65 7.37 -25.03
N SER A 451 11.40 7.51 -24.61
CA SER A 451 10.34 8.19 -25.35
C SER A 451 9.41 8.91 -24.38
N PHE A 452 9.02 10.12 -24.73
CA PHE A 452 7.78 10.74 -24.25
C PHE A 452 7.07 11.29 -25.49
N THR A 453 5.79 10.99 -25.68
CA THR A 453 5.04 11.42 -26.88
C THR A 453 4.70 12.91 -26.79
N ASP A 454 4.79 13.63 -27.92
CA ASP A 454 4.36 15.03 -28.02
C ASP A 454 2.83 15.16 -28.28
N GLU A 455 2.09 14.06 -28.09
CA GLU A 455 0.64 13.93 -28.30
C GLU A 455 -0.08 13.79 -26.96
N THR A 456 -1.29 14.34 -26.84
CA THR A 456 -2.10 14.36 -25.61
C THR A 456 -3.15 13.24 -25.54
N ASP A 457 -3.28 12.42 -26.60
CA ASP A 457 -4.14 11.24 -26.68
C ASP A 457 -3.31 9.96 -26.60
N GLU A 458 -2.75 9.50 -27.72
CA GLU A 458 -1.95 8.28 -27.77
C GLU A 458 -0.56 8.50 -27.14
N ILE A 459 -0.41 8.03 -25.89
CA ILE A 459 0.86 8.06 -25.18
C ILE A 459 1.57 6.71 -25.26
N VAL A 460 2.89 6.77 -25.49
CA VAL A 460 3.82 5.63 -25.44
C VAL A 460 5.11 6.11 -24.77
N ASN A 461 5.01 6.30 -23.46
CA ASN A 461 6.04 6.87 -22.62
C ASN A 461 6.93 5.76 -22.07
N SER A 462 8.25 5.93 -22.10
CA SER A 462 9.18 4.92 -21.62
C SER A 462 10.43 5.52 -21.02
N VAL A 463 10.82 4.96 -19.87
CA VAL A 463 12.06 5.27 -19.17
C VAL A 463 12.89 4.03 -18.96
N ARG A 464 14.20 4.20 -18.86
CA ARG A 464 15.15 3.13 -18.59
C ARG A 464 16.19 3.57 -17.57
N VAL A 465 16.44 2.70 -16.61
CA VAL A 465 17.59 2.79 -15.72
C VAL A 465 18.75 2.06 -16.37
N ILE A 466 19.91 2.71 -16.40
CA ILE A 466 21.16 2.14 -16.93
C ILE A 466 22.26 2.11 -15.86
N GLY A 467 23.31 1.33 -16.10
CA GLY A 467 24.51 1.31 -15.24
C GLY A 467 24.61 0.13 -14.28
N ARG A 468 23.90 -0.97 -14.55
CA ARG A 468 23.89 -2.20 -13.71
C ARG A 468 23.52 -1.93 -12.24
N PRO A 469 22.38 -1.25 -11.98
CA PRO A 469 21.94 -0.98 -10.61
C PRO A 469 21.77 -2.28 -9.82
N GLN A 470 22.04 -2.23 -8.51
CA GLN A 470 21.81 -3.34 -7.58
C GLN A 470 21.04 -2.87 -6.35
N ARG A 471 20.14 -3.72 -5.84
CA ARG A 471 19.24 -3.45 -4.70
C ARG A 471 18.61 -2.06 -4.78
N PHE A 472 17.92 -1.85 -5.89
CA PHE A 472 17.52 -0.54 -6.36
C PHE A 472 16.06 -0.60 -6.82
N LEU A 473 15.28 0.41 -6.49
CA LEU A 473 13.87 0.48 -6.86
C LEU A 473 13.72 1.33 -8.13
N LEU A 474 13.03 0.82 -9.14
CA LEU A 474 12.56 1.57 -10.30
C LEU A 474 11.02 1.57 -10.26
N GLY A 475 10.40 2.74 -10.16
CA GLY A 475 8.97 2.89 -9.94
C GLY A 475 8.26 3.79 -10.95
N TYR A 476 6.96 3.60 -11.02
CA TYR A 476 5.98 4.42 -11.70
C TYR A 476 4.85 4.75 -10.73
N MET A 477 4.38 6.00 -10.75
CA MET A 477 3.24 6.47 -9.99
C MET A 477 2.38 7.38 -10.87
N LEU A 478 1.07 7.11 -10.92
CA LEU A 478 0.11 7.93 -11.66
C LEU A 478 -0.62 8.90 -10.72
N LEU A 479 -0.37 10.19 -10.91
CA LEU A 479 -1.06 11.27 -10.20
C LEU A 479 -2.08 11.98 -11.12
N SER A 480 -3.11 12.56 -10.52
CA SER A 480 -4.21 13.22 -11.24
C SER A 480 -4.77 14.43 -10.47
N ARG A 481 -5.45 15.35 -11.17
CA ARG A 481 -6.01 16.56 -10.54
C ARG A 481 -7.22 17.12 -11.30
N GLU A 482 -8.26 17.51 -10.56
CA GLU A 482 -9.54 17.98 -11.12
C GLU A 482 -9.41 19.18 -12.07
N GLY A 483 -10.10 19.11 -13.22
CA GLY A 483 -10.27 20.20 -14.19
C GLY A 483 -8.97 20.67 -14.82
N GLY A 484 -8.20 19.75 -15.38
CA GLY A 484 -6.97 20.00 -16.13
C GLY A 484 -5.87 20.73 -15.36
N ARG A 485 -5.89 20.71 -14.02
CA ARG A 485 -5.00 21.59 -13.24
C ARG A 485 -3.59 21.03 -13.12
N ILE A 486 -2.59 21.86 -13.41
CA ILE A 486 -1.18 21.53 -13.26
C ILE A 486 -0.86 20.98 -11.85
N ILE A 487 -0.35 19.75 -11.77
CA ILE A 487 0.46 19.27 -10.64
C ILE A 487 1.90 19.79 -10.79
N THR A 488 2.36 20.51 -9.78
CA THR A 488 3.67 21.18 -9.75
C THR A 488 4.80 20.25 -9.29
N GLU A 489 6.04 20.58 -9.64
CA GLU A 489 7.24 19.86 -9.18
C GLU A 489 7.27 19.69 -7.65
N LEU A 490 6.85 20.71 -6.90
CA LEU A 490 6.81 20.64 -5.44
C LEU A 490 5.84 19.57 -4.93
N GLN A 491 4.71 19.35 -5.62
CA GLN A 491 3.71 18.33 -5.27
C GLN A 491 4.22 16.93 -5.60
N VAL A 492 4.84 16.72 -6.78
CA VAL A 492 5.49 15.45 -7.11
C VAL A 492 6.63 15.13 -6.13
N ARG A 493 7.45 16.12 -5.77
CA ARG A 493 8.49 15.95 -4.75
C ARG A 493 7.90 15.62 -3.38
N SER A 494 6.77 16.20 -3.00
CA SER A 494 6.06 15.87 -1.78
C SER A 494 5.54 14.42 -1.80
N ALA A 495 4.94 13.98 -2.91
CA ALA A 495 4.48 12.60 -3.12
C ALA A 495 5.64 11.59 -2.98
N LEU A 496 6.75 11.80 -3.69
CA LEU A 496 7.94 10.94 -3.62
C LEU A 496 8.63 10.98 -2.25
N THR A 497 8.62 12.12 -1.56
CA THR A 497 9.13 12.24 -0.17
C THR A 497 8.26 11.47 0.82
N THR A 498 6.93 11.47 0.62
CA THR A 498 6.00 10.67 1.44
C THR A 498 6.19 9.18 1.16
N LEU A 499 6.27 8.77 -0.12
CA LEU A 499 6.57 7.39 -0.52
C LEU A 499 7.84 6.89 0.17
N THR A 500 8.97 7.57 -0.04
CA THR A 500 10.27 7.20 0.56
C THR A 500 10.30 7.24 2.09
N ARG A 501 9.42 8.00 2.74
CA ARG A 501 9.28 7.96 4.21
C ARG A 501 8.60 6.66 4.68
N GLY A 502 7.66 6.11 3.91
CA GLY A 502 7.14 4.75 4.15
C GLY A 502 8.27 3.73 4.06
N LEU A 503 9.05 3.78 2.98
CA LEU A 503 10.21 2.89 2.75
C LEU A 503 11.23 2.90 3.90
N GLY A 504 11.35 4.00 4.63
CA GLY A 504 12.27 4.14 5.76
C GLY A 504 11.87 3.39 7.04
N GLN A 505 10.63 2.92 7.16
CA GLN A 505 10.18 2.20 8.38
C GLN A 505 10.70 0.75 8.43
N PHE A 506 11.08 0.20 7.29
CA PHE A 506 11.65 -1.15 7.12
C PHE A 506 12.99 -1.41 7.83
N ASP A 507 13.80 -0.37 8.04
CA ASP A 507 15.22 -0.49 8.41
C ASP A 507 15.45 -1.18 9.77
N SER A 508 14.43 -1.18 10.63
CA SER A 508 14.51 -1.73 11.99
C SER A 508 14.53 -3.27 12.09
N VAL A 509 14.34 -4.01 10.99
CA VAL A 509 14.08 -5.47 11.02
C VAL A 509 15.22 -6.34 10.50
N VAL A 510 16.10 -5.83 9.61
CA VAL A 510 16.95 -6.70 8.76
C VAL A 510 18.46 -6.54 8.97
N VAL A 511 18.96 -5.40 9.47
CA VAL A 511 20.41 -5.12 9.50
C VAL A 511 21.02 -5.41 10.88
N ASP A 512 21.41 -6.67 11.13
CA ASP A 512 22.36 -6.97 12.23
C ASP A 512 23.14 -8.29 12.03
N LYS A 513 24.21 -8.23 11.20
CA LYS A 513 25.55 -8.86 11.42
C LYS A 513 26.40 -8.90 10.15
N GLU A 514 27.51 -8.17 10.15
CA GLU A 514 28.70 -8.57 9.38
C GLU A 514 29.45 -9.71 10.09
N PRO A 515 30.12 -10.62 9.36
CA PRO A 515 30.96 -11.65 9.94
C PRO A 515 32.37 -11.12 10.27
N GLU A 516 32.71 -11.00 11.56
CA GLU A 516 34.10 -10.76 11.95
C GLU A 516 35.01 -11.94 11.57
N ASN A 517 36.09 -11.66 10.83
CA ASN A 517 37.09 -12.65 10.45
C ASN A 517 37.91 -13.08 11.65
N GLY A 518 37.95 -14.38 11.94
CA GLY A 518 38.74 -14.93 13.04
C GLY A 518 40.23 -15.12 12.69
N GLU A 519 41.11 -14.46 13.45
CA GLU A 519 42.52 -14.86 13.56
C GLU A 519 42.74 -15.70 14.82
N ASN A 520 43.50 -16.78 14.70
CA ASN A 520 43.75 -17.74 15.79
C ASN A 520 45.12 -17.48 16.44
N GLU A 521 45.18 -17.30 17.76
CA GLU A 521 46.36 -17.65 18.56
C GLU A 521 45.98 -18.45 19.81
N PRO A 522 46.69 -19.54 20.16
CA PRO A 522 46.41 -20.36 21.33
C PRO A 522 47.28 -19.99 22.55
N VAL A 523 46.68 -19.91 23.74
CA VAL A 523 47.43 -19.89 25.02
C VAL A 523 46.79 -20.87 26.03
N ASP A 524 47.66 -21.54 26.78
CA ASP A 524 47.41 -22.74 27.59
C ASP A 524 46.55 -22.55 28.88
N PRO A 525 46.01 -23.65 29.45
CA PRO A 525 45.04 -23.61 30.54
C PRO A 525 45.66 -23.63 31.96
N VAL A 526 44.98 -23.01 32.93
CA VAL A 526 45.26 -23.18 34.37
C VAL A 526 43.97 -23.46 35.16
N ASN A 527 44.10 -24.33 36.17
CA ASN A 527 43.05 -25.07 36.88
C ASN A 527 42.24 -24.27 37.94
N PRO A 528 41.10 -24.82 38.44
CA PRO A 528 40.10 -24.09 39.23
C PRO A 528 40.30 -24.17 40.76
N VAL A 529 39.62 -23.29 41.49
CA VAL A 529 39.35 -23.38 42.94
C VAL A 529 37.87 -23.07 43.21
N ASN A 530 37.33 -23.67 44.28
CA ASN A 530 35.89 -23.88 44.57
C ASN A 530 35.40 -22.95 45.74
N PRO A 531 34.21 -23.09 46.38
CA PRO A 531 33.25 -21.98 46.56
C PRO A 531 32.96 -21.63 48.05
N LEU A 532 31.76 -21.05 48.31
CA LEU A 532 31.16 -20.50 49.57
C LEU A 532 31.34 -18.96 49.68
N ASP A 533 30.36 -18.13 50.08
CA ASP A 533 29.08 -18.34 50.79
C ASP A 533 28.03 -17.23 50.43
N PRO A 534 26.79 -17.20 50.98
CA PRO A 534 25.64 -16.52 50.36
C PRO A 534 25.47 -15.01 50.66
N VAL A 535 24.76 -14.30 49.78
CA VAL A 535 24.33 -12.90 49.96
C VAL A 535 22.81 -12.75 49.80
N ASP A 536 22.28 -11.85 50.63
CA ASP A 536 20.87 -11.52 50.87
C ASP A 536 20.14 -10.95 49.63
N LEU A 537 18.85 -11.27 49.48
CA LEU A 537 17.99 -10.80 48.38
C LEU A 537 16.81 -9.98 48.92
N THR A 538 17.08 -8.74 49.31
CA THR A 538 16.05 -7.72 49.57
C THR A 538 16.21 -6.54 48.61
N ASN A 539 16.00 -6.83 47.31
CA ASN A 539 15.61 -5.91 46.24
C ASN A 539 15.57 -6.75 44.95
N GLY A 540 14.44 -7.41 44.69
CA GLY A 540 14.23 -8.18 43.47
C GLY A 540 13.36 -7.40 42.49
N ASP A 541 13.85 -7.24 41.26
CA ASP A 541 13.06 -6.74 40.15
C ASP A 541 11.76 -7.54 39.97
N ILE A 542 10.71 -6.86 39.55
CA ILE A 542 9.43 -7.50 39.23
C ILE A 542 9.63 -8.26 37.90
N ASP A 543 9.71 -9.60 38.00
CA ASP A 543 9.72 -10.49 36.85
C ASP A 543 8.41 -10.31 36.05
N ASP A 544 8.53 -9.95 34.76
CA ASP A 544 7.42 -9.58 33.88
C ASP A 544 6.38 -10.72 33.84
N THR A 545 5.25 -10.53 34.52
CA THR A 545 4.25 -11.59 34.57
C THR A 545 3.60 -11.76 33.20
N PRO A 546 3.37 -13.00 32.69
CA PRO A 546 2.87 -13.22 31.32
C PRO A 546 1.56 -12.47 31.00
N LEU A 547 0.72 -12.23 32.00
CA LEU A 547 -0.50 -11.43 31.87
C LEU A 547 -0.20 -9.96 31.53
N ILE A 548 0.85 -9.34 32.09
CA ILE A 548 1.25 -7.96 31.79
C ILE A 548 1.80 -7.86 30.37
N ARG A 549 2.65 -8.81 29.94
CA ARG A 549 3.15 -8.85 28.55
C ARG A 549 2.02 -9.04 27.54
N PHE A 550 1.10 -9.96 27.83
CA PHE A 550 -0.12 -10.14 27.04
C PHE A 550 -0.93 -8.84 26.94
N MET A 551 -1.08 -8.09 28.04
CA MET A 551 -1.88 -6.86 28.10
C MET A 551 -1.22 -5.64 27.43
N ASN A 552 0.11 -5.61 27.36
CA ASN A 552 0.80 -4.62 26.52
C ASN A 552 0.59 -4.94 25.04
N ALA A 553 0.75 -6.21 24.64
CA ALA A 553 0.45 -6.63 23.28
C ALA A 553 -1.04 -6.43 22.91
N LEU A 554 -1.95 -6.67 23.85
CA LEU A 554 -3.39 -6.42 23.68
C LEU A 554 -3.71 -4.93 23.52
N ALA A 555 -3.06 -4.04 24.27
CA ALA A 555 -3.24 -2.60 24.09
C ALA A 555 -2.76 -2.13 22.71
N THR A 556 -1.57 -2.56 22.28
CA THR A 556 -1.09 -2.30 20.90
C THR A 556 -2.01 -2.90 19.84
N THR A 557 -2.67 -4.04 20.14
CA THR A 557 -3.67 -4.65 19.26
C THR A 557 -5.04 -3.93 19.34
N SER A 558 -5.33 -3.24 20.44
CA SER A 558 -6.59 -2.51 20.69
C SER A 558 -6.74 -1.35 19.70
N ASP A 559 -5.65 -0.60 19.50
CA ASP A 559 -5.57 0.48 18.52
C ASP A 559 -5.77 -0.05 17.09
N VAL A 560 -5.19 -1.22 16.77
CA VAL A 560 -5.37 -1.90 15.49
C VAL A 560 -6.82 -2.40 15.29
N ILE A 561 -7.46 -2.93 16.33
CA ILE A 561 -8.85 -3.41 16.30
C ILE A 561 -9.83 -2.23 16.11
N THR A 562 -9.58 -1.09 16.76
CA THR A 562 -10.45 0.10 16.67
C THR A 562 -10.26 0.86 15.36
N GLN A 563 -9.03 1.21 15.00
CA GLN A 563 -8.76 2.11 13.87
C GLN A 563 -9.01 1.47 12.49
N ARG A 564 -8.64 0.19 12.30
CA ARG A 564 -8.66 -0.43 10.95
C ARG A 564 -9.96 -1.13 10.59
N HIS A 565 -10.80 -1.54 11.56
CA HIS A 565 -11.70 -2.69 11.33
C HIS A 565 -13.15 -2.58 11.82
N VAL A 566 -13.61 -1.47 12.40
CA VAL A 566 -15.05 -1.15 12.54
C VAL A 566 -15.21 0.36 12.34
N TYR A 567 -16.02 0.77 11.35
CA TYR A 567 -16.35 2.18 11.14
C TYR A 567 -17.43 2.61 12.15
N GLU A 568 -17.36 3.87 12.59
CA GLU A 568 -18.33 4.52 13.50
C GLU A 568 -18.43 3.90 14.91
N TRP A 569 -17.32 3.94 15.66
CA TRP A 569 -17.30 3.68 17.11
C TRP A 569 -17.94 4.80 17.93
N TYR A 570 -18.41 4.46 19.13
CA TYR A 570 -18.77 5.42 20.16
C TYR A 570 -17.69 5.45 21.25
N GLU A 571 -17.20 6.64 21.59
CA GLU A 571 -16.23 6.86 22.66
C GLU A 571 -16.93 6.83 24.04
N TYR A 572 -16.42 6.00 24.95
CA TYR A 572 -16.97 5.89 26.30
C TYR A 572 -16.49 7.06 27.16
N ILE A 573 -17.42 7.80 27.76
CA ILE A 573 -17.12 8.90 28.69
C ILE A 573 -17.17 8.33 30.11
N TYR A 574 -16.09 8.53 30.85
CA TYR A 574 -15.95 8.12 32.25
C TYR A 574 -16.33 9.29 33.19
N ASP A 575 -16.89 8.99 34.36
CA ASP A 575 -17.19 10.00 35.39
C ASP A 575 -16.03 10.07 36.40
N ASP A 576 -15.06 10.93 36.09
CA ASP A 576 -13.88 11.16 36.94
C ASP A 576 -14.22 11.82 38.29
N THR A 577 -15.48 12.23 38.52
CA THR A 577 -15.89 12.93 39.76
C THR A 577 -16.15 11.98 40.94
N GLN A 578 -16.23 10.66 40.69
CA GLN A 578 -16.35 9.64 41.74
C GLN A 578 -15.18 8.66 41.69
N ALA A 579 -14.24 8.85 42.63
CA ALA A 579 -13.17 7.89 42.89
C ALA A 579 -13.55 6.97 44.06
N PRO A 580 -13.48 5.63 43.92
CA PRO A 580 -13.04 4.88 42.74
C PRO A 580 -14.10 4.81 41.63
N VAL A 581 -13.63 4.70 40.37
CA VAL A 581 -14.49 4.59 39.18
C VAL A 581 -14.96 3.14 39.05
N ASP A 582 -16.07 2.84 39.71
CA ASP A 582 -16.64 1.48 39.79
C ASP A 582 -17.68 1.18 38.69
N SER A 583 -17.99 2.14 37.81
CA SER A 583 -19.02 1.99 36.76
C SER A 583 -18.85 2.98 35.59
N ILE A 584 -19.17 2.56 34.35
CA ILE A 584 -19.25 3.43 33.16
C ILE A 584 -20.60 4.18 33.19
N ILE A 585 -20.65 5.35 33.81
CA ILE A 585 -21.91 6.04 34.14
C ILE A 585 -22.60 6.67 32.91
N ASN A 586 -21.87 6.96 31.83
CA ASN A 586 -22.49 7.52 30.62
C ASN A 586 -21.80 7.08 29.31
N GLY A 587 -22.25 5.96 28.76
CA GLY A 587 -21.88 5.52 27.40
C GLY A 587 -22.46 6.39 26.26
N GLY A 588 -23.05 7.55 26.57
CA GLY A 588 -23.69 8.44 25.60
C GLY A 588 -25.11 8.02 25.19
N ARG A 589 -25.99 9.01 24.96
CA ARG A 589 -27.42 8.83 24.59
C ARG A 589 -28.23 7.88 25.50
N ASP A 590 -27.97 7.85 26.81
CA ASP A 590 -28.61 6.91 27.77
C ASP A 590 -28.48 5.44 27.35
N MET A 591 -27.27 4.99 26.96
CA MET A 591 -27.04 3.56 26.73
C MET A 591 -27.00 2.76 28.04
N PHE A 592 -26.38 3.30 29.09
CA PHE A 592 -26.23 2.66 30.39
C PHE A 592 -26.66 3.63 31.49
N ASP A 593 -27.67 3.27 32.28
CA ASP A 593 -28.25 4.16 33.32
C ASP A 593 -27.53 4.03 34.68
N VAL A 594 -26.87 2.89 34.91
CA VAL A 594 -26.17 2.55 36.18
C VAL A 594 -24.79 1.91 35.91
N GLY A 595 -24.34 1.96 34.65
CA GLY A 595 -23.05 1.46 34.17
C GLY A 595 -22.86 -0.05 34.10
N ASN A 596 -21.66 -0.45 33.64
CA ASN A 596 -21.28 -1.84 33.34
C ASN A 596 -20.27 -2.37 34.36
N GLN A 597 -20.71 -3.17 35.33
CA GLN A 597 -19.82 -3.70 36.36
C GLN A 597 -19.25 -5.06 35.94
N ILE A 598 -17.94 -5.27 36.17
CA ILE A 598 -17.32 -6.60 36.08
C ILE A 598 -17.14 -7.14 37.50
N SER A 599 -17.54 -8.39 37.71
CA SER A 599 -17.17 -9.16 38.90
C SER A 599 -16.50 -10.48 38.53
N PHE A 600 -15.58 -10.91 39.38
CA PHE A 600 -14.87 -12.19 39.28
C PHE A 600 -15.27 -13.07 40.49
N ILE A 601 -15.52 -14.37 40.26
CA ILE A 601 -15.94 -15.31 41.31
C ILE A 601 -15.10 -16.60 41.20
N ASP A 602 -14.64 -17.11 42.34
CA ASP A 602 -13.88 -18.36 42.48
C ASP A 602 -14.55 -19.26 43.53
N ASP A 603 -15.09 -20.40 43.05
CA ASP A 603 -15.75 -21.53 43.74
C ASP A 603 -16.81 -21.25 44.83
N GLN A 604 -16.55 -20.41 45.85
CA GLN A 604 -17.52 -19.97 46.87
C GLN A 604 -17.35 -18.53 47.40
N ASP A 605 -16.29 -17.80 47.02
CA ASP A 605 -16.05 -16.43 47.51
C ASP A 605 -16.30 -15.37 46.41
N PHE A 606 -17.15 -14.39 46.70
CA PHE A 606 -17.32 -13.19 45.87
C PHE A 606 -16.10 -12.28 46.04
N VAL A 607 -15.34 -12.08 44.96
CA VAL A 607 -14.01 -11.44 45.03
C VAL A 607 -14.10 -9.91 45.09
N GLY A 608 -15.27 -9.35 44.76
CA GLY A 608 -15.52 -7.92 44.72
C GLY A 608 -15.94 -7.43 43.33
N LEU A 609 -16.44 -6.20 43.28
CA LEU A 609 -16.55 -5.44 42.03
C LEU A 609 -15.14 -5.05 41.58
N ALA A 610 -14.84 -5.28 40.31
CA ALA A 610 -13.55 -4.94 39.74
C ALA A 610 -13.56 -3.47 39.31
N GLU A 611 -12.97 -2.62 40.13
CA GLU A 611 -12.58 -1.24 39.77
C GLU A 611 -11.79 -1.27 38.44
N TYR A 612 -11.96 -0.27 37.58
CA TYR A 612 -11.28 -0.25 36.29
C TYR A 612 -9.77 0.03 36.40
N ASP A 613 -9.01 -0.40 35.37
CA ASP A 613 -7.54 -0.32 35.28
C ASP A 613 -6.78 -0.93 36.48
N LYS A 614 -7.43 -1.84 37.23
CA LYS A 614 -6.83 -2.50 38.40
C LYS A 614 -6.43 -3.94 38.13
N TYR A 615 -5.23 -4.25 38.59
CA TYR A 615 -4.65 -5.59 38.60
C TYR A 615 -4.92 -6.28 39.94
N TYR A 616 -5.58 -7.44 39.87
CA TYR A 616 -5.92 -8.29 41.00
C TYR A 616 -5.08 -9.56 40.95
N ARG A 617 -4.29 -9.85 41.99
CA ARG A 617 -3.56 -11.12 42.15
C ARG A 617 -4.15 -11.91 43.31
N MET A 618 -4.85 -12.98 42.97
CA MET A 618 -5.50 -13.91 43.91
C MET A 618 -4.68 -15.21 44.05
N GLN A 619 -5.08 -16.09 44.96
CA GLN A 619 -4.38 -17.36 45.19
C GLN A 619 -4.49 -18.32 43.99
N ASN A 620 -5.64 -18.34 43.30
CA ASN A 620 -5.91 -19.25 42.19
C ASN A 620 -5.92 -18.59 40.81
N PHE A 621 -5.99 -17.26 40.72
CA PHE A 621 -6.05 -16.53 39.45
C PHE A 621 -5.42 -15.14 39.54
N GLU A 622 -5.21 -14.51 38.38
CA GLU A 622 -4.96 -13.06 38.28
C GLU A 622 -6.00 -12.45 37.35
N ALA A 623 -6.54 -11.29 37.70
CA ALA A 623 -7.49 -10.57 36.87
C ALA A 623 -7.03 -9.13 36.61
N LEU A 624 -7.48 -8.57 35.49
CA LEU A 624 -7.23 -7.18 35.11
C LEU A 624 -8.42 -6.66 34.31
N THR A 625 -8.89 -5.49 34.70
CA THR A 625 -9.79 -4.63 33.93
C THR A 625 -8.95 -3.57 33.21
N ARG A 626 -9.35 -3.12 32.01
CA ARG A 626 -8.68 -2.00 31.34
C ARG A 626 -9.64 -1.13 30.53
N THR A 627 -9.55 0.19 30.68
CA THR A 627 -10.39 1.22 30.03
C THR A 627 -10.00 1.54 28.58
N THR A 628 -9.36 0.60 27.88
CA THR A 628 -9.05 0.73 26.45
C THR A 628 -10.33 0.74 25.61
N GLN A 629 -10.21 1.14 24.34
CA GLN A 629 -11.22 0.91 23.32
C GLN A 629 -10.74 -0.23 22.40
N PRO A 630 -11.45 -1.37 22.29
CA PRO A 630 -12.59 -1.78 23.11
C PRO A 630 -12.20 -2.08 24.56
N PHE A 631 -13.22 -2.09 25.43
CA PHE A 631 -13.07 -2.36 26.87
C PHE A 631 -12.84 -3.85 27.13
N PHE A 632 -11.89 -4.19 28.00
CA PHE A 632 -11.54 -5.57 28.35
C PHE A 632 -11.61 -5.84 29.86
N GLY A 633 -12.18 -7.00 30.21
CA GLY A 633 -11.97 -7.67 31.49
C GLY A 633 -11.37 -9.05 31.25
N LEU A 634 -10.26 -9.38 31.91
CA LEU A 634 -9.48 -10.58 31.66
C LEU A 634 -9.09 -11.29 32.95
N MET A 635 -9.17 -12.61 32.95
CA MET A 635 -8.86 -13.48 34.08
C MET A 635 -7.99 -14.65 33.63
N TRP A 636 -6.81 -14.78 34.24
CA TRP A 636 -5.82 -15.82 33.98
C TRP A 636 -5.76 -16.79 35.18
N ILE A 637 -6.18 -18.04 34.97
CA ILE A 637 -6.27 -19.05 36.04
C ILE A 637 -4.91 -19.74 36.24
N ARG A 638 -4.47 -19.84 37.51
CA ARG A 638 -3.12 -20.22 37.96
C ARG A 638 -3.05 -21.38 38.94
N ASN A 639 -3.88 -22.42 38.84
CA ASN A 639 -3.74 -23.55 39.77
C ASN A 639 -3.90 -24.96 39.17
N PRO A 640 -2.81 -25.73 38.96
CA PRO A 640 -2.86 -27.11 38.50
C PRO A 640 -3.22 -28.14 39.59
N SER A 641 -3.63 -27.69 40.80
CA SER A 641 -3.91 -28.58 41.94
C SER A 641 -5.38 -28.65 42.39
N ALA A 642 -6.24 -27.74 41.92
CA ALA A 642 -7.69 -27.80 42.18
C ALA A 642 -8.34 -28.85 41.26
N GLN A 643 -8.74 -30.00 41.82
CA GLN A 643 -9.56 -30.98 41.11
C GLN A 643 -11.03 -30.52 41.16
N ASN A 644 -11.49 -29.95 40.05
CA ASN A 644 -12.80 -29.32 39.84
C ASN A 644 -12.97 -27.98 40.58
N GLY A 645 -12.70 -26.88 39.87
CA GLY A 645 -13.12 -25.53 40.30
C GLY A 645 -14.00 -24.84 39.25
N SER A 646 -14.87 -23.96 39.74
CA SER A 646 -15.77 -23.09 38.97
C SER A 646 -15.28 -21.65 39.05
N TYR A 647 -14.98 -21.06 37.90
CA TYR A 647 -14.52 -19.68 37.76
C TYR A 647 -15.54 -18.90 36.93
N GLU A 648 -15.92 -17.70 37.38
CA GLU A 648 -16.94 -16.89 36.70
C GLU A 648 -16.42 -15.47 36.43
N ILE A 649 -16.66 -14.99 35.20
CA ILE A 649 -16.64 -13.56 34.88
C ILE A 649 -18.09 -13.15 34.63
N THR A 650 -18.62 -12.26 35.46
CA THR A 650 -19.95 -11.68 35.26
C THR A 650 -19.81 -10.23 34.82
N VAL A 651 -20.51 -9.87 33.74
CA VAL A 651 -20.71 -8.50 33.31
C VAL A 651 -22.17 -8.14 33.61
N GLU A 652 -22.35 -7.15 34.47
CA GLU A 652 -23.66 -6.59 34.83
C GLU A 652 -23.85 -5.29 34.04
N SER A 653 -24.72 -5.34 33.03
CA SER A 653 -24.98 -4.23 32.10
C SER A 653 -26.38 -3.66 32.36
N THR A 654 -26.45 -2.46 32.94
CA THR A 654 -27.74 -1.81 33.24
C THR A 654 -28.14 -0.87 32.10
N LEU A 655 -29.14 -1.25 31.30
CA LEU A 655 -29.44 -0.60 30.02
C LEU A 655 -30.55 0.44 30.13
N GLY A 656 -30.35 1.59 29.49
CA GLY A 656 -31.27 2.72 29.59
C GLY A 656 -32.59 2.57 28.83
N GLY A 657 -33.68 2.32 29.55
CA GLY A 657 -35.06 2.39 29.05
C GLY A 657 -35.68 1.09 28.52
N ASN A 658 -36.94 1.20 28.05
CA ASN A 658 -37.76 0.05 27.62
C ASN A 658 -37.19 -0.65 26.36
N LEU A 659 -36.43 -1.72 26.55
CA LEU A 659 -35.89 -2.55 25.48
C LEU A 659 -36.94 -3.48 24.89
N SER A 660 -37.42 -3.15 23.68
CA SER A 660 -38.19 -4.06 22.82
C SER A 660 -37.35 -4.66 21.68
N GLY A 661 -36.03 -4.67 21.84
CA GLY A 661 -35.05 -5.10 20.82
C GLY A 661 -34.89 -6.61 20.69
N MET A 662 -34.54 -7.08 19.49
CA MET A 662 -34.15 -8.47 19.26
C MET A 662 -32.71 -8.69 19.76
N THR A 663 -32.48 -9.73 20.54
CA THR A 663 -31.12 -10.20 20.87
C THR A 663 -30.67 -11.28 19.89
N SER A 664 -29.46 -11.18 19.35
CA SER A 664 -28.80 -12.31 18.67
C SER A 664 -27.58 -12.79 19.46
N SER A 665 -27.22 -14.05 19.28
CA SER A 665 -26.00 -14.62 19.83
C SER A 665 -25.28 -15.47 18.79
N TYR A 666 -23.96 -15.38 18.77
CA TYR A 666 -23.09 -16.22 17.95
C TYR A 666 -22.22 -17.06 18.88
N GLU A 667 -22.01 -18.33 18.54
CA GLU A 667 -21.05 -19.22 19.20
C GLU A 667 -20.07 -19.72 18.14
N GLY A 668 -18.77 -19.70 18.44
CA GLY A 668 -17.76 -20.06 17.45
C GLY A 668 -16.41 -20.44 18.06
N LYS A 669 -15.52 -20.90 17.18
CA LYS A 669 -14.14 -21.30 17.52
C LYS A 669 -13.15 -20.65 16.56
N VAL A 670 -12.05 -20.13 17.11
CA VAL A 670 -10.92 -19.55 16.36
C VAL A 670 -9.65 -20.31 16.72
N ARG A 671 -8.74 -20.51 15.75
CA ARG A 671 -7.47 -21.22 15.93
C ARG A 671 -6.34 -20.45 15.25
N GLN A 672 -5.23 -20.30 15.96
CA GLN A 672 -4.02 -19.67 15.43
C GLN A 672 -2.79 -20.21 16.20
N ASN A 673 -1.77 -20.62 15.46
CA ASN A 673 -0.38 -20.85 15.92
C ASN A 673 -0.16 -21.59 17.26
N GLY A 674 -1.06 -22.52 17.60
CA GLY A 674 -0.92 -23.38 18.78
C GLY A 674 -1.79 -22.98 19.96
N PHE A 675 -2.53 -21.89 19.84
CA PHE A 675 -3.63 -21.53 20.71
C PHE A 675 -4.96 -21.70 19.98
N GLY A 676 -6.04 -21.55 20.73
CA GLY A 676 -7.28 -21.13 20.14
C GLY A 676 -8.34 -20.88 21.19
N CYS A 677 -9.45 -20.39 20.67
CA CYS A 677 -10.37 -19.55 21.38
C CYS A 677 -11.78 -20.03 21.08
N ASP A 678 -12.48 -20.50 22.11
CA ASP A 678 -13.92 -20.68 22.07
C ASP A 678 -14.56 -19.36 22.52
N TYR A 679 -15.56 -18.87 21.77
CA TYR A 679 -16.22 -17.60 22.10
C TYR A 679 -17.73 -17.67 21.92
N LYS A 680 -18.43 -16.83 22.67
CA LYS A 680 -19.86 -16.56 22.55
C LYS A 680 -20.11 -15.05 22.61
N THR A 681 -21.06 -14.58 21.83
CA THR A 681 -21.46 -13.18 21.82
C THR A 681 -22.92 -12.99 22.18
N PHE A 682 -23.21 -11.85 22.79
CA PHE A 682 -24.56 -11.36 23.03
C PHE A 682 -24.67 -9.97 22.41
N GLN A 683 -25.54 -9.82 21.41
CA GLN A 683 -25.78 -8.55 20.74
C GLN A 683 -27.17 -8.03 21.05
N VAL A 684 -27.24 -6.74 21.37
CA VAL A 684 -28.50 -6.02 21.61
C VAL A 684 -28.63 -4.93 20.55
N PHE A 685 -29.70 -5.01 19.75
CA PHE A 685 -30.02 -4.00 18.73
C PHE A 685 -31.19 -3.16 19.19
N ASN A 686 -31.07 -1.85 19.04
CA ASN A 686 -32.14 -0.92 19.33
C ASN A 686 -32.95 -0.64 18.05
N ALA A 687 -34.28 -0.59 18.15
CA ALA A 687 -35.16 -0.28 17.01
C ALA A 687 -35.28 1.24 16.74
N GLN A 688 -34.56 2.05 17.52
CA GLN A 688 -34.45 3.50 17.44
C GLN A 688 -32.97 3.89 17.22
N PRO A 689 -32.64 5.13 16.79
CA PRO A 689 -31.25 5.54 16.47
C PRO A 689 -30.40 5.72 17.75
N ARG A 690 -30.09 4.60 18.38
CA ARG A 690 -29.16 4.43 19.50
C ARG A 690 -28.12 3.39 19.07
N PRO A 691 -26.87 3.47 19.56
CA PRO A 691 -25.82 2.54 19.17
C PRO A 691 -26.21 1.09 19.51
N SER A 692 -25.70 0.15 18.73
CA SER A 692 -25.74 -1.28 19.06
C SER A 692 -24.50 -1.63 19.88
N PHE A 693 -24.61 -2.66 20.72
CA PHE A 693 -23.44 -3.22 21.40
C PHE A 693 -23.44 -4.74 21.37
N CYS A 694 -22.23 -5.30 21.50
CA CYS A 694 -21.92 -6.71 21.46
C CYS A 694 -20.95 -7.02 22.61
N GLU A 695 -21.39 -7.82 23.55
CA GLU A 695 -20.52 -8.42 24.56
C GLU A 695 -19.94 -9.71 24.00
N VAL A 696 -18.60 -9.81 23.93
CA VAL A 696 -17.88 -10.99 23.45
C VAL A 696 -17.19 -11.66 24.63
N PHE A 697 -17.68 -12.83 25.02
CA PHE A 697 -17.08 -13.68 26.03
C PHE A 697 -16.21 -14.75 25.35
N PHE A 698 -14.99 -14.95 25.84
CA PHE A 698 -14.03 -15.87 25.21
C PHE A 698 -13.13 -16.61 26.20
N VAL A 699 -12.71 -17.80 25.81
CA VAL A 699 -11.84 -18.70 26.57
C VAL A 699 -10.71 -19.19 25.66
N ILE A 700 -9.46 -18.91 26.04
CA ILE A 700 -8.25 -19.29 25.29
C ILE A 700 -7.51 -20.42 26.01
N GLU A 701 -7.26 -21.51 25.29
CA GLU A 701 -6.52 -22.68 25.77
C GLU A 701 -5.28 -22.99 24.90
N SER A 702 -4.29 -23.66 25.49
CA SER A 702 -3.06 -24.08 24.81
C SER A 702 -3.17 -25.48 24.20
N ARG A 703 -2.62 -25.67 22.98
CA ARG A 703 -2.76 -26.89 22.14
C ARG A 703 -2.57 -28.24 22.83
N ARG A 704 -1.77 -28.32 23.91
CA ARG A 704 -1.44 -29.62 24.53
C ARG A 704 -2.63 -30.31 25.20
N HIS A 705 -3.74 -29.62 25.46
CA HIS A 705 -4.87 -30.19 26.22
C HIS A 705 -6.25 -30.13 25.55
N TRP A 706 -6.42 -29.48 24.37
CA TRP A 706 -7.73 -29.30 23.72
C TRP A 706 -8.58 -30.58 23.57
N ASN A 707 -7.97 -31.76 23.43
CA ASN A 707 -8.73 -33.00 23.23
C ASN A 707 -9.51 -33.50 24.47
N SER A 708 -9.39 -32.88 25.65
CA SER A 708 -10.37 -33.06 26.72
C SER A 708 -11.60 -32.19 26.45
N VAL A 709 -12.78 -32.82 26.45
CA VAL A 709 -14.08 -32.13 26.32
C VAL A 709 -14.15 -30.98 27.32
N VAL A 710 -14.24 -29.74 26.82
CA VAL A 710 -14.66 -28.59 27.62
C VAL A 710 -16.11 -28.85 28.03
N GLY A 711 -16.32 -29.15 29.30
CA GLY A 711 -17.65 -29.21 29.90
C GLY A 711 -18.12 -27.79 30.23
N ASP A 712 -19.32 -27.47 29.77
CA ASP A 712 -20.37 -26.71 30.47
C ASP A 712 -19.95 -25.43 31.25
N THR A 713 -20.48 -24.23 30.97
CA THR A 713 -21.47 -23.79 29.96
C THR A 713 -21.42 -22.26 29.89
N ILE A 714 -21.51 -21.62 28.70
CA ILE A 714 -21.72 -20.16 28.64
C ILE A 714 -23.21 -19.85 28.75
N GLU A 715 -23.70 -19.77 29.99
CA GLU A 715 -25.10 -19.54 30.37
C GLU A 715 -25.42 -18.04 30.52
N ARG A 716 -26.43 -17.55 29.79
CA ARG A 716 -27.08 -16.25 30.10
C ARG A 716 -28.07 -16.51 31.24
N ILE A 717 -27.83 -15.95 32.42
CA ILE A 717 -28.48 -16.43 33.64
C ILE A 717 -29.81 -15.72 33.92
N PHE A 718 -29.94 -14.40 33.67
CA PHE A 718 -31.21 -13.67 33.87
C PHE A 718 -31.44 -12.49 32.91
N ASP A 719 -32.72 -12.28 32.57
CA ASP A 719 -33.28 -11.00 32.11
C ASP A 719 -34.23 -10.49 33.20
N PHE A 720 -33.98 -9.28 33.73
CA PHE A 720 -34.89 -8.65 34.70
C PHE A 720 -35.90 -7.73 34.00
N PRO A 721 -37.14 -7.61 34.50
CA PRO A 721 -38.17 -6.77 33.88
C PRO A 721 -37.85 -5.26 33.90
N ASP A 722 -36.83 -4.84 34.66
CA ASP A 722 -36.45 -3.44 34.87
C ASP A 722 -35.21 -3.00 34.05
N GLY A 723 -34.82 -3.75 33.00
CA GLY A 723 -33.75 -3.35 32.06
C GLY A 723 -32.32 -3.78 32.43
N PHE A 724 -32.14 -4.53 33.51
CA PHE A 724 -30.86 -5.14 33.87
C PHE A 724 -30.60 -6.42 33.05
N VAL A 725 -29.43 -6.48 32.41
CA VAL A 725 -28.91 -7.67 31.71
C VAL A 725 -27.66 -8.15 32.44
N MET A 726 -27.66 -9.42 32.85
CA MET A 726 -26.52 -10.05 33.54
C MET A 726 -26.01 -11.22 32.70
N ASN A 727 -24.85 -11.04 32.08
CA ASN A 727 -24.20 -12.07 31.28
C ASN A 727 -23.00 -12.64 32.04
N THR A 728 -23.00 -13.96 32.25
CA THR A 728 -21.97 -14.66 33.03
C THR A 728 -21.27 -15.71 32.17
N LEU A 729 -19.94 -15.62 32.11
CA LEU A 729 -19.08 -16.66 31.58
C LEU A 729 -18.60 -17.53 32.74
N ARG A 730 -19.26 -18.67 32.96
CA ARG A 730 -18.81 -19.72 33.89
C ARG A 730 -17.91 -20.72 33.15
N TYR A 731 -16.74 -21.00 33.71
CA TYR A 731 -15.86 -22.09 33.30
C TYR A 731 -15.80 -23.12 34.43
N THR A 732 -16.26 -24.34 34.18
CA THR A 732 -16.11 -25.46 35.13
C THR A 732 -15.08 -26.46 34.61
N GLY A 733 -14.04 -26.75 35.39
CA GLY A 733 -12.98 -27.64 34.89
C GLY A 733 -11.81 -27.90 35.82
N SER A 734 -10.80 -28.56 35.27
CA SER A 734 -9.47 -28.75 35.88
C SER A 734 -8.41 -28.05 35.01
N PRO A 735 -8.38 -26.70 34.98
CA PRO A 735 -7.53 -25.95 34.06
C PRO A 735 -6.06 -26.05 34.47
N GLN A 736 -5.17 -26.46 33.56
CA GLN A 736 -3.74 -26.32 33.83
C GLN A 736 -3.22 -24.91 33.54
N ARG A 737 -3.75 -24.24 32.49
CA ARG A 737 -3.61 -22.79 32.18
C ARG A 737 -4.77 -22.38 31.26
N VAL A 738 -5.62 -21.46 31.71
CA VAL A 738 -6.74 -20.92 30.92
C VAL A 738 -6.80 -19.41 31.09
N LEU A 739 -7.04 -18.71 29.98
CA LEU A 739 -7.34 -17.29 29.96
C LEU A 739 -8.81 -17.11 29.57
N MET A 740 -9.59 -16.47 30.43
CA MET A 740 -10.97 -16.07 30.17
C MET A 740 -11.01 -14.56 29.96
N GLY A 741 -11.89 -14.08 29.09
CA GLY A 741 -12.06 -12.66 28.83
C GLY A 741 -13.45 -12.27 28.40
N CYS A 742 -13.81 -11.01 28.67
CA CYS A 742 -14.94 -10.31 28.09
C CYS A 742 -14.44 -9.04 27.37
N MET A 743 -15.04 -8.74 26.22
CA MET A 743 -14.75 -7.56 25.41
C MET A 743 -16.05 -6.90 24.98
N LEU A 744 -16.21 -5.60 25.25
CA LEU A 744 -17.40 -4.83 24.88
C LEU A 744 -17.13 -4.05 23.57
N LEU A 745 -17.92 -4.34 22.54
CA LEU A 745 -17.86 -3.68 21.23
C LEU A 745 -19.13 -2.84 21.02
N SER A 746 -19.04 -1.61 20.51
CA SER A 746 -20.18 -0.70 20.28
C SER A 746 -20.10 -0.02 18.91
N ARG A 747 -21.25 0.21 18.27
CA ARG A 747 -21.32 0.78 16.91
C ARG A 747 -22.46 1.79 16.79
N MET A 748 -22.16 3.01 16.30
CA MET A 748 -23.08 4.15 16.36
C MET A 748 -24.35 4.02 15.52
N ASP A 749 -24.27 3.35 14.37
CA ASP A 749 -25.38 3.21 13.42
C ASP A 749 -26.50 2.23 13.85
N GLY A 750 -26.32 1.53 14.97
CA GLY A 750 -27.28 0.55 15.48
C GLY A 750 -27.30 -0.80 14.74
N LEU A 751 -26.42 -1.01 13.74
CA LEU A 751 -26.35 -2.24 12.96
C LEU A 751 -25.63 -3.38 13.72
N PRO A 752 -25.91 -4.65 13.37
CA PRO A 752 -25.21 -5.79 13.97
C PRO A 752 -23.71 -5.79 13.70
N ILE A 753 -22.95 -6.30 14.67
CA ILE A 753 -21.51 -6.50 14.54
C ILE A 753 -21.28 -7.88 13.93
N LEU A 754 -20.74 -7.91 12.71
CA LEU A 754 -20.59 -9.13 11.93
C LEU A 754 -19.65 -10.14 12.61
N GLU A 755 -20.06 -11.41 12.64
CA GLU A 755 -19.30 -12.52 13.21
C GLU A 755 -17.87 -12.65 12.64
N SER A 756 -17.69 -12.28 11.37
CA SER A 756 -16.38 -12.24 10.71
C SER A 756 -15.40 -11.27 11.37
N ARG A 757 -15.88 -10.10 11.85
CA ARG A 757 -15.06 -9.09 12.53
C ARG A 757 -14.69 -9.54 13.95
N ILE A 758 -15.63 -10.18 14.66
CA ILE A 758 -15.36 -10.84 15.95
C ILE A 758 -14.28 -11.93 15.80
N LYS A 759 -14.41 -12.82 14.80
CA LYS A 759 -13.42 -13.85 14.48
C LYS A 759 -12.05 -13.26 14.15
N TYR A 760 -12.00 -12.11 13.47
CA TYR A 760 -10.75 -11.42 13.14
C TYR A 760 -10.08 -10.81 14.38
N SER A 761 -10.81 -10.06 15.22
CA SER A 761 -10.27 -9.51 16.46
C SER A 761 -9.69 -10.58 17.38
N LEU A 762 -10.37 -11.73 17.49
CA LEU A 762 -9.87 -12.88 18.25
C LEU A 762 -8.63 -13.54 17.63
N ARG A 763 -8.44 -13.48 16.30
CA ARG A 763 -7.19 -13.94 15.65
C ARG A 763 -6.02 -13.03 16.03
N SER A 764 -6.18 -11.72 15.98
CA SER A 764 -5.13 -10.76 16.36
C SER A 764 -4.69 -10.95 17.83
N ILE A 765 -5.64 -11.18 18.74
CA ILE A 765 -5.36 -11.52 20.14
C ILE A 765 -4.58 -12.84 20.28
N LEU A 766 -4.86 -13.84 19.43
CA LEU A 766 -4.13 -15.12 19.44
C LEU A 766 -2.71 -14.99 18.84
N SER A 767 -2.50 -14.14 17.83
CA SER A 767 -1.15 -13.81 17.32
C SER A 767 -0.30 -13.16 18.42
N ALA A 768 -0.88 -12.23 19.18
CA ALA A 768 -0.22 -11.52 20.29
C ALA A 768 0.20 -12.43 21.45
N LEU A 769 -0.29 -13.67 21.52
CA LEU A 769 0.09 -14.68 22.52
C LEU A 769 1.33 -15.51 22.13
N GLU A 770 1.87 -15.34 20.93
CA GLU A 770 3.06 -16.06 20.49
C GLU A 770 4.33 -15.52 21.15
N PRO A 771 5.13 -16.37 21.82
CA PRO A 771 6.43 -15.94 22.31
C PRO A 771 7.36 -15.68 21.11
N PRO A 772 8.13 -14.58 21.09
CA PRO A 772 9.13 -14.35 20.05
C PRO A 772 10.11 -15.54 20.01
N LYS A 773 10.42 -16.02 18.81
CA LYS A 773 11.27 -17.20 18.59
C LYS A 773 12.70 -16.93 19.04
N THR A 774 13.03 -17.30 20.28
CA THR A 774 14.36 -17.15 20.85
C THR A 774 15.26 -18.34 20.50
N THR A 775 16.39 -18.06 19.85
CA THR A 775 17.53 -18.97 19.77
C THR A 775 18.40 -18.82 21.04
N ASN A 776 18.74 -19.94 21.67
CA ASN A 776 19.56 -19.96 22.89
C ASN A 776 20.99 -19.47 22.63
N ILE A 777 21.55 -18.67 23.55
CA ILE A 777 22.94 -18.76 24.06
C ILE A 777 23.09 -17.92 25.36
N ASP A 778 24.14 -18.23 26.13
CA ASP A 778 24.29 -18.07 27.59
C ASP A 778 24.67 -16.64 28.09
N ARG A 779 24.40 -16.34 29.37
CA ARG A 779 24.65 -15.04 30.04
C ARG A 779 25.93 -15.04 30.90
N ARG A 780 26.78 -13.99 30.82
CA ARG A 780 27.68 -13.56 31.93
C ARG A 780 28.36 -12.18 31.75
N ASN A 781 28.03 -11.25 32.66
CA ASN A 781 28.83 -10.15 33.29
C ASN A 781 29.52 -9.02 32.44
N VAL A 782 29.09 -7.74 32.61
CA VAL A 782 29.73 -6.64 33.42
C VAL A 782 30.68 -5.72 32.59
N VAL A 783 30.68 -4.36 32.62
CA VAL A 783 29.89 -3.28 33.28
C VAL A 783 30.10 -1.93 32.53
N ILE A 784 29.28 -0.88 32.78
CA ILE A 784 29.46 0.50 32.25
C ILE A 784 29.51 1.56 33.40
N SER A 785 30.27 2.65 33.22
CA SER A 785 30.40 3.77 34.16
C SER A 785 29.94 5.12 33.59
N ALA A 786 29.26 5.95 34.39
CA ALA A 786 28.77 7.29 34.03
C ALA A 786 29.23 8.38 35.04
N PRO A 787 29.10 9.69 34.70
CA PRO A 787 29.01 10.75 35.72
C PRO A 787 27.90 11.82 35.52
N ASN A 788 27.54 12.47 36.63
CA ASN A 788 26.35 13.31 36.92
C ASN A 788 26.41 14.81 36.56
N SER A 789 25.25 15.52 36.78
CA SER A 789 25.02 16.85 37.44
C SER A 789 24.29 17.91 36.59
N SER A 790 23.50 18.90 37.09
CA SER A 790 22.74 19.14 38.36
C SER A 790 21.79 20.38 38.23
N LEU A 791 20.82 20.59 39.15
CA LEU A 791 19.71 21.58 39.09
C LEU A 791 20.05 23.09 39.31
N VAL A 792 19.17 23.99 38.82
CA VAL A 792 18.87 25.37 39.34
C VAL A 792 17.36 25.73 39.10
N GLU A 793 16.76 26.61 39.92
CA GLU A 793 15.32 26.97 39.99
C GLU A 793 15.15 28.52 40.09
N VAL A 794 14.10 29.17 39.50
CA VAL A 794 13.95 30.66 39.45
C VAL A 794 12.49 31.18 39.55
N LYS A 795 12.35 32.44 40.01
CA LYS A 795 11.14 33.26 40.25
C LYS A 795 11.37 34.74 39.88
N ASP A 796 10.38 35.59 39.58
CA ASP A 796 9.01 35.38 39.05
C ASP A 796 8.41 36.75 38.58
N ASP A 797 7.53 36.73 37.56
CA ASP A 797 6.73 37.82 36.92
C ASP A 797 7.50 39.07 36.39
N GLU A 798 7.35 39.41 35.09
CA GLU A 798 8.17 40.45 34.43
C GLU A 798 7.45 41.79 34.19
N ALA A 799 8.20 42.87 34.39
CA ALA A 799 7.75 44.23 34.10
C ALA A 799 7.86 44.55 32.60
N PHE A 800 6.76 44.98 31.99
CA PHE A 800 6.66 45.28 30.55
C PHE A 800 7.27 46.66 30.22
N LEU A 801 7.09 47.62 31.14
CA LEU A 801 7.76 48.91 31.22
C LEU A 801 8.03 49.24 32.71
N PRO A 802 8.90 50.20 33.05
CA PRO A 802 9.25 50.50 34.45
C PRO A 802 8.07 50.82 35.39
N ASN A 803 6.92 51.21 34.81
CA ASN A 803 5.69 51.58 35.52
C ASN A 803 4.45 50.78 35.07
N CYS A 804 4.59 49.74 34.22
CA CYS A 804 3.49 48.85 33.81
C CYS A 804 3.98 47.40 33.73
N THR A 805 3.34 46.50 34.47
CA THR A 805 3.51 45.05 34.33
C THR A 805 2.67 44.50 33.16
N VAL A 806 3.02 43.31 32.64
CA VAL A 806 2.22 42.62 31.60
C VAL A 806 0.76 42.49 32.07
N LYS A 807 0.60 42.02 33.31
CA LYS A 807 -0.67 41.86 34.02
C LYS A 807 -1.53 43.13 34.03
N GLU A 808 -0.96 44.29 34.32
CA GLU A 808 -1.69 45.56 34.33
C GLU A 808 -2.15 46.00 32.94
N VAL A 809 -1.36 45.73 31.89
CA VAL A 809 -1.74 45.98 30.50
C VAL A 809 -2.90 45.07 30.08
N THR A 810 -2.79 43.76 30.31
CA THR A 810 -3.82 42.76 29.99
C THR A 810 -5.13 43.06 30.72
N GLN A 811 -5.07 43.33 32.03
CA GLN A 811 -6.25 43.71 32.83
C GLN A 811 -6.88 45.05 32.41
N SER A 812 -6.12 45.92 31.74
CA SER A 812 -6.64 47.20 31.25
C SER A 812 -7.29 47.07 29.87
N LEU A 813 -6.73 46.25 28.97
CA LEU A 813 -7.37 45.88 27.71
C LEU A 813 -8.67 45.09 27.93
N TRP A 814 -8.70 44.17 28.89
CA TRP A 814 -9.91 43.43 29.28
C TRP A 814 -11.08 44.37 29.68
N LYS A 815 -10.79 45.49 30.35
CA LYS A 815 -11.82 46.50 30.70
C LYS A 815 -12.42 47.19 29.46
N CYS A 816 -11.66 47.31 28.38
CA CYS A 816 -12.19 47.81 27.10
C CYS A 816 -13.06 46.77 26.41
N GLU A 817 -12.70 45.48 26.49
CA GLU A 817 -13.47 44.38 25.90
C GLU A 817 -14.89 44.28 26.45
N VAL A 818 -15.10 44.61 27.73
CA VAL A 818 -16.44 44.67 28.36
C VAL A 818 -17.38 45.64 27.63
N ILE A 819 -16.88 46.66 26.93
CA ILE A 819 -17.69 47.58 26.11
C ILE A 819 -18.25 46.86 24.87
N PHE A 820 -17.52 45.88 24.35
CA PHE A 820 -17.87 45.08 23.16
C PHE A 820 -18.74 43.87 23.52
N ARG A 821 -18.55 43.27 24.71
CA ARG A 821 -19.34 42.11 25.19
C ARG A 821 -20.77 42.43 25.63
N GLN A 822 -21.20 43.70 25.70
CA GLN A 822 -22.59 44.01 26.07
C GLN A 822 -23.54 43.65 24.91
N PRO A 823 -24.53 42.76 25.12
CA PRO A 823 -25.41 42.29 24.06
C PRO A 823 -26.43 43.39 23.68
N VAL A 824 -26.02 44.26 22.76
CA VAL A 824 -26.89 45.27 22.16
C VAL A 824 -27.06 44.92 20.68
N PRO A 825 -28.29 44.65 20.20
CA PRO A 825 -28.50 44.50 18.77
C PRO A 825 -28.17 45.83 18.08
N TYR A 826 -27.11 45.82 17.26
CA TYR A 826 -26.66 47.02 16.54
C TYR A 826 -27.81 47.57 15.70
N SER A 827 -28.25 48.80 15.97
CA SER A 827 -29.43 49.42 15.33
C SER A 827 -29.19 49.82 13.86
N GLY A 828 -28.06 49.42 13.29
CA GLY A 828 -27.62 49.67 11.92
C GLY A 828 -26.09 49.74 11.83
N PRO A 829 -25.52 49.82 10.61
CA PRO A 829 -24.06 49.79 10.40
C PRO A 829 -23.31 50.88 11.18
N GLN A 830 -23.90 52.08 11.30
CA GLN A 830 -23.33 53.19 12.07
C GLN A 830 -23.21 52.87 13.58
N SER A 831 -24.13 52.08 14.14
CA SER A 831 -24.05 51.64 15.55
C SER A 831 -22.91 50.63 15.76
N CYS A 832 -22.68 49.76 14.76
CA CYS A 832 -21.56 48.81 14.74
C CYS A 832 -20.22 49.56 14.63
N VAL A 833 -20.07 50.45 13.64
CA VAL A 833 -18.86 51.28 13.48
C VAL A 833 -18.57 52.11 14.74
N SER A 834 -19.60 52.70 15.36
CA SER A 834 -19.42 53.49 16.59
C SER A 834 -18.91 52.66 17.76
N LYS A 835 -19.33 51.39 17.90
CA LYS A 835 -18.91 50.50 18.99
C LYS A 835 -17.52 49.91 18.76
N VAL A 836 -17.19 49.54 17.53
CA VAL A 836 -15.82 49.16 17.14
C VAL A 836 -14.85 50.32 17.38
N THR A 837 -15.25 51.55 17.04
CA THR A 837 -14.48 52.77 17.32
C THR A 837 -14.30 53.00 18.82
N GLU A 838 -15.35 52.89 19.63
CA GLU A 838 -15.30 53.04 21.09
C GLU A 838 -14.35 52.03 21.76
N PHE A 839 -14.33 50.78 21.28
CA PHE A 839 -13.38 49.76 21.74
C PHE A 839 -11.92 50.11 21.37
N ILE A 840 -11.66 50.48 20.11
CA ILE A 840 -10.31 50.83 19.64
C ILE A 840 -9.80 52.08 20.36
N ASP A 841 -10.64 53.11 20.53
CA ASP A 841 -10.26 54.32 21.27
C ASP A 841 -9.97 54.02 22.76
N CYS A 842 -10.74 53.12 23.38
CA CYS A 842 -10.44 52.63 24.72
C CYS A 842 -9.08 51.90 24.77
N ALA A 843 -8.82 50.98 23.83
CA ALA A 843 -7.56 50.25 23.77
C ALA A 843 -6.36 51.18 23.56
N ILE A 844 -6.46 52.15 22.65
CA ILE A 844 -5.45 53.22 22.45
C ILE A 844 -5.25 54.00 23.75
N GLN A 845 -6.33 54.37 24.46
CA GLN A 845 -6.24 55.12 25.71
C GLN A 845 -5.52 54.31 26.81
N GLN A 846 -5.86 53.03 27.01
CA GLN A 846 -5.21 52.19 28.01
C GLN A 846 -3.72 51.98 27.69
N LEU A 847 -3.39 51.63 26.44
CA LEU A 847 -1.99 51.47 26.01
C LEU A 847 -1.19 52.76 26.17
N GLY A 848 -1.79 53.92 25.86
CA GLY A 848 -1.18 55.23 26.04
C GLY A 848 -0.90 55.62 27.51
N THR A 849 -1.61 55.04 28.50
CA THR A 849 -1.26 55.28 29.92
C THR A 849 0.09 54.70 30.32
N CYS A 850 0.55 53.64 29.65
CA CYS A 850 1.88 53.07 29.87
C CYS A 850 3.00 53.85 29.15
N GLU A 851 2.70 54.73 28.19
CA GLU A 851 3.71 55.59 27.53
C GLU A 851 4.12 56.80 28.40
N VAL A 852 3.26 57.27 29.30
CA VAL A 852 3.45 58.54 30.03
C VAL A 852 4.01 58.32 31.44
N GLY A 853 5.31 58.04 31.52
CA GLY A 853 6.08 58.03 32.78
C GLY A 853 7.08 59.19 32.87
N ASP A 854 7.22 59.81 34.05
CA ASP A 854 8.07 60.99 34.36
C ASP A 854 9.61 60.81 34.18
N LYS A 855 10.06 59.83 33.38
CA LYS A 855 11.47 59.55 33.08
C LYS A 855 11.74 59.37 31.58
N ALA A 856 11.12 60.18 30.73
CA ALA A 856 11.33 60.18 29.28
C ALA A 856 12.81 60.39 28.85
N ASN A 857 13.62 61.08 29.66
CA ASN A 857 14.93 61.61 29.26
C ASN A 857 16.10 60.59 29.15
N ILE A 858 15.87 59.28 29.26
CA ILE A 858 16.89 58.25 28.96
C ILE A 858 16.63 57.58 27.60
N LEU A 859 15.37 57.56 27.14
CA LEU A 859 14.97 56.81 25.94
C LEU A 859 15.38 57.47 24.60
N ASP A 860 15.67 58.77 24.59
CA ASP A 860 16.24 59.46 23.42
C ASP A 860 17.67 58.98 23.03
N SER A 861 18.31 58.18 23.88
CA SER A 861 19.67 57.64 23.65
C SER A 861 19.70 56.20 23.10
N PHE A 862 18.57 55.50 23.09
CA PHE A 862 18.44 54.14 22.56
C PHE A 862 17.41 54.10 21.43
N ALA A 863 17.89 54.00 20.18
CA ALA A 863 17.08 54.13 18.98
C ALA A 863 16.10 52.97 18.67
N PHE A 864 15.76 52.11 19.64
CA PHE A 864 15.14 50.80 19.38
C PHE A 864 13.96 50.29 20.24
N PRO A 865 13.45 50.99 21.27
CA PRO A 865 12.13 50.65 21.85
C PRO A 865 10.95 51.46 21.28
N SER A 866 11.18 52.73 20.91
CA SER A 866 10.12 53.70 20.58
C SER A 866 9.44 53.47 19.23
N PHE A 867 10.01 52.63 18.36
CA PHE A 867 9.49 52.41 17.00
C PHE A 867 8.25 51.49 16.96
N ASN A 868 8.21 50.45 17.80
CA ASN A 868 7.16 49.42 17.73
C ASN A 868 5.86 49.83 18.43
N PHE A 869 5.93 50.46 19.61
CA PHE A 869 4.72 50.83 20.35
C PHE A 869 3.97 51.98 19.67
N LYS A 870 4.72 52.99 19.22
CA LYS A 870 4.20 54.07 18.38
C LYS A 870 3.64 53.55 17.05
N PHE A 871 4.27 52.55 16.42
CA PHE A 871 3.72 51.92 15.23
C PHE A 871 2.37 51.25 15.50
N LEU A 872 2.20 50.58 16.65
CA LEU A 872 0.94 49.96 17.04
C LEU A 872 -0.15 51.01 17.31
N THR A 873 0.13 52.05 18.11
CA THR A 873 -0.84 53.12 18.40
C THR A 873 -1.14 53.99 17.18
N ASP A 874 -0.17 54.28 16.30
CA ASP A 874 -0.42 54.97 15.03
C ASP A 874 -1.17 54.07 14.02
N SER A 875 -0.97 52.76 14.03
CA SER A 875 -1.77 51.81 13.22
C SER A 875 -3.22 51.74 13.68
N LEU A 876 -3.45 51.60 14.99
CA LEU A 876 -4.80 51.66 15.57
C LEU A 876 -5.46 53.03 15.32
N ARG A 877 -4.73 54.13 15.45
CA ARG A 877 -5.22 55.49 15.14
C ARG A 877 -5.51 55.69 13.65
N ASN A 878 -4.76 55.06 12.76
CA ASN A 878 -5.03 55.08 11.32
C ASN A 878 -6.23 54.18 10.95
N LEU A 879 -6.42 53.07 11.64
CA LEU A 879 -7.65 52.27 11.58
C LEU A 879 -8.86 53.11 12.04
N THR A 880 -8.78 53.81 13.17
CA THR A 880 -9.84 54.74 13.64
C THR A 880 -10.16 55.83 12.61
N LYS A 881 -9.15 56.41 11.95
CA LYS A 881 -9.38 57.39 10.86
C LYS A 881 -10.05 56.75 9.63
N SER A 882 -9.69 55.51 9.30
CA SER A 882 -10.31 54.73 8.22
C SER A 882 -11.79 54.42 8.52
N LEU A 883 -12.11 54.09 9.77
CA LEU A 883 -13.48 53.91 10.27
C LEU A 883 -14.30 55.20 10.16
N ALA A 884 -13.75 56.32 10.64
CA ALA A 884 -14.40 57.63 10.57
C ALA A 884 -14.55 58.17 9.13
N GLY A 885 -13.69 57.71 8.20
CA GLY A 885 -13.73 58.05 6.78
C GLY A 885 -14.72 57.24 5.94
N GLY A 886 -15.37 56.23 6.52
CA GLY A 886 -16.34 55.37 5.80
C GLY A 886 -15.67 54.39 4.83
N SER A 887 -14.54 53.77 5.22
CA SER A 887 -13.87 52.79 4.37
C SER A 887 -14.74 51.56 4.09
N GLU A 888 -14.70 51.09 2.83
CA GLU A 888 -15.54 49.98 2.35
C GLU A 888 -15.42 48.69 3.19
N PRO A 889 -14.24 48.22 3.66
CA PRO A 889 -14.15 46.92 4.34
C PRO A 889 -14.94 46.85 5.65
N VAL A 890 -14.85 47.88 6.50
CA VAL A 890 -15.57 47.87 7.79
C VAL A 890 -17.01 48.35 7.63
N THR A 891 -17.27 49.21 6.64
CA THR A 891 -18.64 49.55 6.25
C THR A 891 -19.37 48.31 5.75
N ALA A 892 -18.73 47.46 4.94
CA ALA A 892 -19.24 46.18 4.46
C ALA A 892 -19.40 45.17 5.61
N PHE A 893 -18.41 45.02 6.49
CA PHE A 893 -18.54 44.19 7.71
C PHE A 893 -19.78 44.59 8.53
N CYS A 894 -19.93 45.88 8.84
CA CYS A 894 -21.09 46.40 9.59
C CYS A 894 -22.41 46.42 8.77
N PHE A 895 -22.38 46.25 7.45
CA PHE A 895 -23.57 46.08 6.58
C PHE A 895 -24.01 44.62 6.46
N HIS A 896 -23.06 43.69 6.49
CA HIS A 896 -23.28 42.26 6.27
C HIS A 896 -23.34 41.43 7.56
N ALA A 897 -23.13 42.05 8.72
CA ALA A 897 -23.49 41.52 10.04
C ALA A 897 -24.98 41.07 10.07
N PRO A 898 -25.29 39.75 10.07
CA PRO A 898 -26.64 39.23 9.90
C PRO A 898 -27.41 39.26 11.25
N LEU A 899 -28.74 39.31 11.33
CA LEU A 899 -29.79 39.33 10.29
C LEU A 899 -29.62 38.31 9.13
N ARG A 900 -29.29 37.07 9.53
CA ARG A 900 -29.39 35.78 8.79
C ARG A 900 -29.04 35.78 7.28
N LEU A 901 -27.78 35.53 6.93
CA LEU A 901 -27.35 35.11 5.58
C LEU A 901 -26.26 34.01 5.63
N PRO A 902 -26.10 33.19 4.58
CA PRO A 902 -25.16 32.05 4.54
C PRO A 902 -23.71 32.43 4.17
N TYR A 903 -22.80 31.49 4.44
CA TYR A 903 -21.34 31.65 4.43
C TYR A 903 -20.71 31.55 3.02
N PRO A 904 -19.81 32.47 2.61
CA PRO A 904 -18.91 32.27 1.49
C PRO A 904 -17.56 31.66 1.93
N HIS A 905 -16.97 30.80 1.09
CA HIS A 905 -15.75 30.05 1.43
C HIS A 905 -14.46 30.88 1.49
N THR A 906 -13.46 30.28 2.14
CA THR A 906 -12.21 30.87 2.63
C THR A 906 -11.17 31.18 1.55
N VAL A 907 -10.40 32.25 1.76
CA VAL A 907 -9.18 32.58 1.02
C VAL A 907 -8.02 31.74 1.58
N ALA A 908 -7.19 31.16 0.70
CA ALA A 908 -6.12 30.25 1.09
C ALA A 908 -4.83 30.94 1.59
N ASP A 909 -4.07 30.25 2.43
CA ASP A 909 -2.88 30.76 3.14
C ASP A 909 -1.65 31.09 2.27
N ILE A 910 -0.83 32.00 2.79
CA ILE A 910 0.47 32.43 2.23
C ILE A 910 1.60 31.89 3.13
N PRO A 911 2.66 31.24 2.58
CA PRO A 911 3.71 30.60 3.37
C PRO A 911 4.69 31.60 4.02
N MET A 912 5.40 31.18 5.07
CA MET A 912 6.58 31.91 5.57
C MET A 912 7.63 31.07 6.26
N CYS A 913 8.88 31.50 6.02
CA CYS A 913 9.82 31.98 7.03
C CYS A 913 10.69 33.13 6.45
N ASN A 914 10.19 34.38 6.39
CA ASN A 914 11.04 35.59 6.30
C ASN A 914 10.27 36.92 6.46
N THR A 915 10.93 37.93 7.04
CA THR A 915 10.62 39.40 7.18
C THR A 915 9.20 39.93 7.46
N GLY A 916 8.12 39.16 7.33
CA GLY A 916 6.74 39.64 7.47
C GLY A 916 5.96 39.06 8.66
N VAL A 917 6.65 38.56 9.69
CA VAL A 917 6.04 38.08 10.95
C VAL A 917 5.02 39.08 11.52
N PRO A 918 5.24 40.41 11.54
CA PRO A 918 4.21 41.35 11.99
C PRO A 918 2.92 41.33 11.16
N ASN A 919 3.03 41.14 9.84
CA ASN A 919 1.87 41.09 8.94
C ASN A 919 1.13 39.75 9.05
N GLN A 920 1.83 38.65 9.35
CA GLN A 920 1.21 37.35 9.56
C GLN A 920 0.59 37.20 10.94
N LEU A 921 1.23 37.73 11.98
CA LEU A 921 0.61 37.89 13.28
C LEU A 921 -0.63 38.78 13.17
N LEU A 922 -0.56 39.88 12.42
CA LEU A 922 -1.74 40.71 12.12
C LEU A 922 -2.81 39.93 11.33
N SER A 923 -2.42 39.09 10.36
CA SER A 923 -3.36 38.24 9.60
C SER A 923 -4.06 37.22 10.51
N LYS A 924 -3.32 36.45 11.31
CA LYS A 924 -3.90 35.42 12.18
C LYS A 924 -4.61 35.99 13.42
N LEU A 925 -4.24 37.19 13.87
CA LEU A 925 -5.06 37.99 14.78
C LEU A 925 -6.34 38.50 14.10
N THR A 926 -6.32 38.80 12.80
CA THR A 926 -7.52 39.17 12.04
C THR A 926 -8.42 37.95 11.83
N ASP A 927 -7.86 36.78 11.51
CA ASP A 927 -8.59 35.51 11.41
C ASP A 927 -9.21 35.14 12.76
N PHE A 928 -8.45 35.24 13.87
CA PHE A 928 -8.97 35.05 15.23
C PHE A 928 -10.07 36.05 15.57
N LEU A 929 -9.87 37.35 15.32
CA LEU A 929 -10.89 38.38 15.57
C LEU A 929 -12.13 38.15 14.70
N TYR A 930 -11.98 37.59 13.50
CA TYR A 930 -13.10 37.19 12.66
C TYR A 930 -13.85 36.02 13.31
N GLU A 931 -13.21 34.87 13.53
CA GLU A 931 -13.83 33.70 14.16
C GLU A 931 -14.48 34.03 15.52
N PHE A 932 -13.80 34.79 16.38
CA PHE A 932 -14.29 35.23 17.69
C PHE A 932 -15.52 36.16 17.59
N VAL A 933 -15.56 37.07 16.60
CA VAL A 933 -16.70 37.99 16.41
C VAL A 933 -17.89 37.32 15.72
N TRP A 934 -17.65 36.26 14.95
CA TRP A 934 -18.68 35.45 14.29
C TRP A 934 -19.14 34.23 15.10
N ALA A 935 -18.51 34.00 16.26
CA ALA A 935 -18.86 32.93 17.20
C ALA A 935 -20.31 33.05 17.70
N ARG A 936 -21.04 31.93 17.68
CA ARG A 936 -22.47 31.86 18.01
C ARG A 936 -22.74 31.42 19.43
N ASP A 937 -21.77 30.75 20.05
CA ASP A 937 -21.78 30.24 21.41
C ASP A 937 -20.35 30.20 21.98
N GLU A 938 -20.22 29.81 23.25
CA GLU A 938 -18.93 29.74 23.94
C GLU A 938 -17.99 28.68 23.32
N ASN A 939 -18.52 27.63 22.67
CA ASN A 939 -17.71 26.61 22.01
C ASN A 939 -17.10 27.10 20.68
N ASP A 940 -17.78 27.99 19.95
CA ASP A 940 -17.18 28.71 18.81
C ASP A 940 -16.04 29.64 19.29
N ILE A 941 -16.23 30.36 20.42
CA ILE A 941 -15.20 31.23 21.01
C ILE A 941 -13.97 30.42 21.43
N CYS A 942 -14.18 29.29 22.10
CA CYS A 942 -13.10 28.43 22.56
C CYS A 942 -12.38 27.75 21.39
N ARG A 943 -13.08 27.38 20.31
CA ARG A 943 -12.43 26.94 19.06
C ARG A 943 -11.59 28.03 18.41
N ALA A 944 -12.06 29.27 18.34
CA ALA A 944 -11.24 30.38 17.83
C ALA A 944 -9.96 30.59 18.67
N MET A 945 -10.07 30.52 20.01
CA MET A 945 -8.92 30.58 20.91
C MET A 945 -7.98 29.37 20.74
N GLN A 946 -8.51 28.15 20.65
CA GLN A 946 -7.75 26.93 20.37
C GLN A 946 -7.03 27.01 19.02
N SER A 947 -7.67 27.51 17.96
CA SER A 947 -7.05 27.73 16.65
C SER A 947 -5.86 28.70 16.74
N LEU A 948 -6.01 29.83 17.43
CA LEU A 948 -4.93 30.79 17.62
C LEU A 948 -3.78 30.21 18.47
N GLN A 949 -4.12 29.52 19.56
CA GLN A 949 -3.16 28.87 20.46
C GLN A 949 -2.40 27.74 19.76
N HIS A 950 -3.11 26.86 19.04
CA HIS A 950 -2.53 25.77 18.27
C HIS A 950 -1.62 26.33 17.17
N TRP A 951 -2.06 27.33 16.41
CA TRP A 951 -1.22 27.99 15.41
C TRP A 951 0.06 28.58 16.02
N PHE A 952 -0.04 29.23 17.18
CA PHE A 952 1.11 29.83 17.87
C PHE A 952 2.10 28.75 18.37
N LEU A 953 1.60 27.69 19.01
CA LEU A 953 2.38 26.56 19.49
C LEU A 953 3.02 25.77 18.34
N GLN A 954 2.26 25.50 17.27
CA GLN A 954 2.73 24.79 16.09
C GLN A 954 3.82 25.60 15.34
N THR A 955 3.60 26.91 15.15
CA THR A 955 4.59 27.80 14.53
C THR A 955 5.89 27.83 15.35
N ALA A 956 5.80 27.87 16.68
CA ALA A 956 6.95 27.80 17.57
C ALA A 956 7.66 26.43 17.55
N ARG A 957 6.91 25.32 17.37
CA ARG A 957 7.43 23.94 17.44
C ARG A 957 8.02 23.42 16.12
N GLU A 958 7.48 23.86 14.98
CA GLU A 958 7.81 23.32 13.65
C GLU A 958 8.74 24.20 12.82
N ARG A 959 8.72 25.53 13.03
CA ARG A 959 9.39 26.49 12.11
C ARG A 959 10.44 27.39 12.76
N CYS A 960 10.59 27.32 14.08
CA CYS A 960 11.70 27.92 14.81
C CYS A 960 12.52 26.84 15.50
N ASP A 961 13.60 26.37 14.85
CA ASP A 961 14.48 25.37 15.44
C ASP A 961 15.12 25.88 16.75
N LEU A 962 14.73 25.29 17.87
CA LEU A 962 15.29 25.57 19.20
C LEU A 962 16.82 25.35 19.26
N ARG A 963 17.40 24.58 18.33
CA ARG A 963 18.84 24.33 18.24
C ARG A 963 19.62 25.46 17.56
N LEU A 964 18.97 26.32 16.75
CA LEU A 964 19.62 27.52 16.18
C LEU A 964 20.10 28.51 17.26
N PHE A 965 19.55 28.44 18.47
CA PHE A 965 19.99 29.24 19.62
C PHE A 965 21.30 28.76 20.25
N SER A 966 21.79 27.55 19.93
CA SER A 966 23.11 27.08 20.39
C SER A 966 24.28 27.70 19.61
N GLY A 967 24.05 28.15 18.37
CA GLY A 967 25.05 28.79 17.50
C GLY A 967 25.09 30.32 17.55
N LEU A 968 24.06 30.97 18.10
CA LEU A 968 23.98 32.43 18.21
C LEU A 968 24.68 32.93 19.47
N GLN A 969 25.73 33.74 19.30
CA GLN A 969 26.32 34.55 20.38
C GLN A 969 25.42 35.74 20.74
N LEU A 970 24.29 35.44 21.38
CA LEU A 970 23.50 36.43 22.11
C LEU A 970 24.09 36.60 23.51
N SER A 971 24.11 37.84 24.00
CA SER A 971 24.49 38.14 25.39
C SER A 971 23.54 37.45 26.37
N GLU A 972 24.02 37.21 27.59
CA GLU A 972 23.33 36.47 28.66
C GLU A 972 21.89 36.96 28.89
N THR A 973 21.67 38.28 28.80
CA THR A 973 20.37 38.95 28.91
C THR A 973 19.38 38.58 27.80
N GLY A 974 19.85 38.31 26.58
CA GLY A 974 19.01 37.97 25.43
C GLY A 974 18.46 36.54 25.47
N ARG A 975 19.16 35.62 26.15
CA ARG A 975 18.65 34.27 26.43
C ARG A 975 17.56 34.30 27.50
N THR A 976 17.74 35.12 28.54
CA THR A 976 16.72 35.36 29.56
C THR A 976 15.45 35.93 28.93
N TYR A 977 15.57 37.01 28.14
CA TYR A 977 14.42 37.72 27.56
C TYR A 977 13.52 36.84 26.67
N LEU A 978 14.10 36.00 25.80
CA LEU A 978 13.31 35.09 24.96
C LEU A 978 12.72 33.92 25.76
N GLY A 979 13.46 33.41 26.75
CA GLY A 979 12.97 32.36 27.65
C GLY A 979 11.76 32.82 28.45
N THR A 980 11.81 34.02 29.06
CA THR A 980 10.69 34.50 29.88
C THR A 980 9.50 34.99 29.06
N VAL A 981 9.69 35.57 27.86
CA VAL A 981 8.56 35.91 26.98
C VAL A 981 7.76 34.65 26.59
N PHE A 982 8.44 33.53 26.31
CA PHE A 982 7.77 32.24 26.09
C PHE A 982 7.13 31.66 27.36
N ALA A 983 7.81 31.75 28.51
CA ALA A 983 7.28 31.27 29.78
C ALA A 983 6.03 32.07 30.24
N ILE A 984 6.02 33.39 30.03
CA ILE A 984 4.87 34.25 30.34
C ILE A 984 3.71 33.97 29.39
N ALA A 985 3.97 33.80 28.09
CA ALA A 985 2.92 33.44 27.13
C ALA A 985 2.25 32.11 27.50
N LEU A 986 3.02 31.07 27.84
CA LEU A 986 2.48 29.79 28.31
C LEU A 986 1.74 29.92 29.65
N ARG A 987 2.28 30.67 30.60
CA ARG A 987 1.72 30.80 31.96
C ARG A 987 0.49 31.71 32.05
N GLU A 988 0.34 32.69 31.16
CA GLU A 988 -0.90 33.48 31.04
C GLU A 988 -1.98 32.70 30.27
N ILE A 989 -1.61 31.81 29.35
CA ILE A 989 -2.54 30.83 28.76
C ILE A 989 -3.06 29.85 29.83
N GLU A 990 -2.20 29.36 30.73
CA GLU A 990 -2.60 28.53 31.88
C GLU A 990 -3.46 29.28 32.93
N GLN A 991 -3.36 30.61 33.03
CA GLN A 991 -4.11 31.43 34.00
C GLN A 991 -5.40 32.04 33.45
N PHE A 992 -5.71 31.81 32.17
CA PHE A 992 -7.03 32.13 31.63
C PHE A 992 -8.08 31.25 32.34
N PRO A 993 -9.24 31.78 32.76
CA PRO A 993 -10.26 30.98 33.43
C PRO A 993 -10.99 30.06 32.44
N LEU A 994 -10.36 28.92 32.14
CA LEU A 994 -10.84 27.86 31.25
C LEU A 994 -12.19 27.26 31.65
N SER A 995 -12.70 27.56 32.85
CA SER A 995 -14.06 27.24 33.31
C SER A 995 -15.18 27.76 32.39
N ALA A 996 -14.90 28.68 31.46
CA ALA A 996 -15.84 29.14 30.45
C ALA A 996 -15.81 28.32 29.13
N CYS A 997 -14.85 27.41 28.94
CA CYS A 997 -14.74 26.56 27.75
C CYS A 997 -15.26 25.12 27.95
N GLY A 998 -15.68 24.77 29.17
CA GLY A 998 -16.11 23.41 29.51
C GLY A 998 -15.01 22.37 29.34
N ASP A 999 -15.37 21.10 29.51
CA ASP A 999 -14.42 19.99 29.60
C ASP A 999 -13.80 19.57 28.23
N GLN A 1000 -13.99 20.37 27.17
CA GLN A 1000 -13.43 20.14 25.82
C GLN A 1000 -11.97 20.60 25.66
N LEU A 1001 -11.21 20.73 26.76
CA LEU A 1001 -9.87 21.33 26.76
C LEU A 1001 -8.83 20.62 27.66
N ASN A 1002 -9.15 19.44 28.19
CA ASN A 1002 -8.19 18.52 28.80
C ASN A 1002 -7.62 17.55 27.75
#